data_AF-A0A929YQ03-F1
#
_entry.id   AF-A0A929YQ03-F1
#
_cell.length_a   1.000
_cell.length_b   1.000
_cell.length_c   1.000
_cell.angle_alpha   90.00
_cell.angle_beta   90.00
_cell.angle_gamma   90.00
#
_symmetry.space_group_name_H-M   'P 1'
#
loop_
_entity.id
_entity.type
_entity.pdbx_description
1 polymer ?
#
loop_
_entity_poly.entity_id
_entity_poly.type
_entity_poly.pdbx_seq_one_letter_code
_entity_poly.pdbx_strand_id
1 'polypeptide(L)'
;MKEVEFQNRDTETKANSYWDELSNQKMIVNTKRGVESKKNFRATGEKRDDLVKVANRVREAYHEKDRGDFLPSTNETLKVTPDLTTLESKDGDFRYKDNNNYSLSETEQPKISEQTSSLLWTKKISENYNKHERSRIDKIKAGFSHYMMRNEAERKQVSAKPSLFKQATRLVMDKLGIKIPGSEERRNREAMHVALVEYHEEKLLREKEWEENKKIEEAQEREREAIKEVQNRIEETQREQKALERDMQDARSDAERKKLDRLKTQRVQEIVEKDLNSRLLKVEDLEAETFFDNPEIQKHKMVFRGSEIPVYDLKGLPFTLLSHTVDYRNSGGPTLDEIGQETYLKVMEDPGVWNERQDKVMEASGYGTRNKDARGNTISASFWNSKTNIESYKSGELIYGFEQVSADSIINIFDGDGNTKNMYGKEDAGLSNQNRLDEISRPHTGGQYNEVLLRRYSENGIPKNPDYIITEGTVSEIALKHASFFNIPIININKAVYKEKMKTRGEELLNSIDENNTYLELSQKLEELLSMNEFTRKYSFLNTIGRNDDVPTLPNNADVLTERLFEVSKLEQQKRLEFIEGLLENYISDIEQATRENKLAPRPDQVKDLSIQVFDARQLISSYEDVDKYDDTQSSAFNFVKILFKLENGLQAPETIIYDGENYFNREGTIRNDQIEPKEFGQEDSSFYRKFEPLVRRYFEAYRENRKINKRN
;
A
#
# COMPACT_ATOMS: atom_id res chain seq x y z
N MET A 1 -11.85 -3.31 24.85
CA MET A 1 -11.65 -4.63 24.20
C MET A 1 -12.85 -5.06 23.36
N LYS A 2 -14.10 -5.07 23.87
CA LYS A 2 -15.30 -5.46 23.09
C LYS A 2 -15.74 -4.47 21.98
N GLU A 3 -15.37 -3.19 22.10
CA GLU A 3 -15.78 -2.13 21.15
C GLU A 3 -14.89 -2.07 19.90
N VAL A 4 -13.65 -2.57 20.00
CA VAL A 4 -12.67 -2.64 18.90
C VAL A 4 -12.91 -3.88 18.02
N GLU A 5 -13.39 -4.98 18.60
CA GLU A 5 -13.81 -6.18 17.83
C GLU A 5 -15.07 -5.92 17.00
N PHE A 6 -15.96 -5.02 17.45
CA PHE A 6 -17.17 -4.66 16.72
C PHE A 6 -16.86 -3.77 15.51
N GLN A 7 -15.94 -2.82 15.65
CA GLN A 7 -15.50 -1.96 14.54
C GLN A 7 -14.71 -2.71 13.46
N ASN A 8 -13.92 -3.73 13.84
CA ASN A 8 -13.21 -4.59 12.88
C ASN A 8 -14.14 -5.51 12.08
N ARG A 9 -15.24 -5.99 12.69
CA ARG A 9 -16.27 -6.75 11.96
C ARG A 9 -17.05 -5.89 10.98
N ASP A 10 -17.37 -4.64 11.35
CA ASP A 10 -18.14 -3.75 10.47
C ASP A 10 -17.34 -3.28 9.24
N THR A 11 -16.01 -3.12 9.36
CA THR A 11 -15.13 -2.79 8.21
C THR A 11 -14.87 -4.00 7.31
N GLU A 12 -14.66 -5.20 7.86
CA GLU A 12 -14.62 -6.45 7.06
C GLU A 12 -15.93 -6.71 6.33
N THR A 13 -17.08 -6.48 6.99
CA THR A 13 -18.40 -6.71 6.38
C THR A 13 -18.70 -5.68 5.29
N LYS A 14 -18.33 -4.40 5.47
CA LYS A 14 -18.50 -3.36 4.45
C LYS A 14 -17.60 -3.57 3.23
N ALA A 15 -16.32 -3.94 3.45
CA ALA A 15 -15.41 -4.27 2.36
C ALA A 15 -15.89 -5.49 1.56
N ASN A 16 -16.30 -6.57 2.24
CA ASN A 16 -16.85 -7.75 1.58
C ASN A 16 -18.12 -7.42 0.79
N SER A 17 -19.02 -6.58 1.32
CA SER A 17 -20.25 -6.19 0.62
C SER A 17 -20.01 -5.41 -0.68
N TYR A 18 -19.03 -4.51 -0.71
CA TYR A 18 -18.69 -3.71 -1.89
C TYR A 18 -18.07 -4.56 -3.01
N TRP A 19 -17.22 -5.53 -2.63
CA TRP A 19 -16.60 -6.45 -3.58
C TRP A 19 -17.54 -7.58 -4.04
N ASP A 20 -18.48 -8.00 -3.20
CA ASP A 20 -19.55 -8.92 -3.58
C ASP A 20 -20.55 -8.24 -4.53
N GLU A 21 -20.84 -6.94 -4.37
CA GLU A 21 -21.59 -6.16 -5.36
C GLU A 21 -20.88 -6.08 -6.71
N LEU A 22 -19.57 -5.83 -6.74
CA LEU A 22 -18.77 -5.81 -7.97
C LEU A 22 -18.66 -7.20 -8.63
N SER A 23 -18.49 -8.25 -7.83
CA SER A 23 -18.47 -9.65 -8.29
C SER A 23 -19.84 -10.06 -8.86
N ASN A 24 -20.93 -9.66 -8.21
CA ASN A 24 -22.29 -9.88 -8.70
C ASN A 24 -22.58 -9.08 -9.97
N GLN A 25 -22.13 -7.82 -10.08
CA GLN A 25 -22.24 -7.04 -11.30
C GLN A 25 -21.45 -7.69 -12.46
N LYS A 26 -20.23 -8.18 -12.22
CA LYS A 26 -19.42 -8.89 -13.22
C LYS A 26 -20.03 -10.25 -13.62
N MET A 27 -20.59 -10.99 -12.66
CA MET A 27 -21.38 -12.21 -12.94
C MET A 27 -22.63 -11.91 -13.76
N ILE A 28 -23.35 -10.82 -13.51
CA ILE A 28 -24.53 -10.42 -14.29
C ILE A 28 -24.13 -10.05 -15.73
N VAL A 29 -23.00 -9.38 -15.94
CA VAL A 29 -22.47 -9.06 -17.28
C VAL A 29 -22.04 -10.33 -18.04
N ASN A 30 -21.32 -11.25 -17.37
CA ASN A 30 -20.93 -12.53 -17.98
C ASN A 30 -22.13 -13.45 -18.25
N THR A 31 -23.16 -13.40 -17.40
CA THR A 31 -24.42 -14.12 -17.62
C THR A 31 -25.20 -13.52 -18.80
N LYS A 32 -25.23 -12.19 -18.97
CA LYS A 32 -25.84 -11.55 -20.15
C LYS A 32 -25.09 -11.91 -21.45
N ARG A 33 -23.75 -11.89 -21.44
CA ARG A 33 -22.91 -12.27 -22.57
C ARG A 33 -23.02 -13.76 -22.92
N GLY A 34 -23.19 -14.62 -21.90
CA GLY A 34 -23.48 -16.05 -22.05
C GLY A 34 -24.94 -16.39 -22.40
N VAL A 35 -25.88 -15.47 -22.20
CA VAL A 35 -27.29 -15.61 -22.60
C VAL A 35 -27.50 -15.15 -24.05
N GLU A 36 -26.73 -14.20 -24.55
CA GLU A 36 -26.73 -13.82 -25.98
C GLU A 36 -26.19 -14.94 -26.87
N SER A 37 -25.20 -15.72 -26.43
CA SER A 37 -24.76 -16.93 -27.13
C SER A 37 -25.74 -18.11 -27.01
N LYS A 38 -26.58 -18.15 -25.96
CA LYS A 38 -27.57 -19.21 -25.72
C LYS A 38 -28.97 -18.94 -26.26
N LYS A 39 -29.22 -17.79 -26.89
CA LYS A 39 -30.56 -17.41 -27.38
C LYS A 39 -31.03 -18.16 -28.64
N ASN A 40 -30.22 -19.04 -29.22
CA ASN A 40 -30.56 -19.74 -30.48
C ASN A 40 -31.14 -21.17 -30.35
N PHE A 41 -31.47 -21.66 -29.16
CA PHE A 41 -32.07 -23.01 -29.05
C PHE A 41 -33.30 -23.04 -28.13
N ARG A 42 -34.48 -22.94 -28.74
CA ARG A 42 -35.79 -23.15 -28.09
C ARG A 42 -36.49 -24.41 -28.63
N ALA A 43 -35.81 -25.55 -28.52
CA ALA A 43 -36.45 -26.86 -28.62
C ALA A 43 -35.50 -27.88 -28.00
N THR A 44 -35.76 -28.36 -26.76
CA THR A 44 -35.23 -29.60 -26.14
C THR A 44 -35.40 -29.57 -24.60
N GLY A 45 -36.62 -29.80 -24.12
CA GLY A 45 -36.85 -30.05 -22.69
C GLY A 45 -36.35 -31.44 -22.26
N GLU A 46 -36.61 -32.46 -23.09
CA GLU A 46 -36.30 -33.86 -22.75
C GLU A 46 -34.81 -34.22 -22.89
N LYS A 47 -34.09 -33.66 -23.87
CA LYS A 47 -32.63 -33.92 -24.02
C LYS A 47 -31.79 -33.33 -22.88
N ARG A 48 -32.32 -32.38 -22.10
CA ARG A 48 -31.61 -31.74 -20.98
C ARG A 48 -31.46 -32.64 -19.76
N ASP A 49 -32.49 -33.43 -19.46
CA ASP A 49 -32.48 -34.34 -18.31
C ASP A 49 -31.57 -35.56 -18.57
N ASP A 50 -31.51 -36.01 -19.82
CA ASP A 50 -30.53 -37.01 -20.26
C ASP A 50 -29.11 -36.45 -20.22
N LEU A 51 -28.91 -35.16 -20.56
CA LEU A 51 -27.62 -34.47 -20.47
C LEU A 51 -27.13 -34.34 -19.02
N VAL A 52 -28.02 -34.03 -18.07
CA VAL A 52 -27.68 -34.00 -16.63
C VAL A 52 -27.31 -35.39 -16.13
N LYS A 53 -27.98 -36.45 -16.61
CA LYS A 53 -27.62 -37.84 -16.27
C LYS A 53 -26.28 -38.28 -16.87
N VAL A 54 -26.00 -37.94 -18.12
CA VAL A 54 -24.72 -38.26 -18.78
C VAL A 54 -23.58 -37.46 -18.16
N ALA A 55 -23.76 -36.15 -17.96
CA ALA A 55 -22.79 -35.30 -17.27
C ALA A 55 -22.53 -35.78 -15.84
N ASN A 56 -23.56 -36.20 -15.08
CA ASN A 56 -23.36 -36.76 -13.75
C ASN A 56 -22.66 -38.13 -13.76
N ARG A 57 -22.89 -38.98 -14.77
CA ARG A 57 -22.14 -40.25 -14.92
C ARG A 57 -20.68 -40.03 -15.29
N VAL A 58 -20.41 -39.07 -16.16
CA VAL A 58 -19.05 -38.62 -16.50
C VAL A 58 -18.39 -38.03 -15.25
N ARG A 59 -19.09 -37.15 -14.52
CA ARG A 59 -18.66 -36.59 -13.24
C ARG A 59 -18.34 -37.67 -12.20
N GLU A 60 -19.18 -38.69 -12.03
CA GLU A 60 -18.90 -39.81 -11.12
C GLU A 60 -17.70 -40.66 -11.57
N ALA A 61 -17.51 -40.87 -12.87
CA ALA A 61 -16.36 -41.60 -13.41
C ALA A 61 -15.02 -40.84 -13.30
N TYR A 62 -15.06 -39.49 -13.28
CA TYR A 62 -13.86 -38.64 -13.16
C TYR A 62 -13.57 -38.18 -11.71
N HIS A 63 -14.57 -37.98 -10.85
CA HIS A 63 -14.39 -37.51 -9.47
C HIS A 63 -13.98 -38.58 -8.44
N GLU A 64 -13.91 -39.86 -8.79
CA GLU A 64 -13.34 -40.88 -7.89
C GLU A 64 -11.83 -40.67 -7.61
N LYS A 65 -11.15 -39.75 -8.33
CA LYS A 65 -9.76 -39.36 -8.06
C LYS A 65 -9.58 -38.29 -6.98
N ASP A 66 -10.58 -37.45 -6.70
CA ASP A 66 -10.46 -36.32 -5.74
C ASP A 66 -11.11 -36.60 -4.37
N ARG A 67 -11.71 -37.78 -4.17
CA ARG A 67 -12.29 -38.20 -2.86
C ARG A 67 -11.27 -38.71 -1.84
N GLY A 68 -9.97 -38.65 -2.16
CA GLY A 68 -8.90 -38.87 -1.18
C GLY A 68 -8.69 -37.72 -0.21
N ASP A 69 -9.29 -36.56 -0.48
CA ASP A 69 -9.20 -35.38 0.35
C ASP A 69 -10.52 -35.17 1.11
N PHE A 70 -10.43 -34.91 2.42
CA PHE A 70 -11.49 -34.87 3.44
C PHE A 70 -11.77 -36.19 4.19
N LEU A 71 -10.80 -36.61 5.01
CA LEU A 71 -11.13 -37.18 6.33
C LEU A 71 -11.40 -36.02 7.30
N PRO A 72 -12.56 -35.95 7.97
CA PRO A 72 -12.74 -35.03 9.08
C PRO A 72 -11.91 -35.55 10.26
N SER A 73 -10.88 -34.81 10.66
CA SER A 73 -10.19 -35.09 11.93
C SER A 73 -11.17 -34.85 13.08
N THR A 74 -11.65 -35.92 13.68
CA THR A 74 -12.32 -35.93 14.97
C THR A 74 -11.35 -35.42 16.04
N ASN A 75 -11.44 -34.15 16.41
CA ASN A 75 -10.83 -33.66 17.64
C ASN A 75 -11.81 -33.93 18.79
N GLU A 76 -11.69 -35.13 19.36
CA GLU A 76 -12.16 -35.42 20.71
C GLU A 76 -11.47 -34.46 21.70
N THR A 77 -12.30 -33.78 22.49
CA THR A 77 -11.88 -32.88 23.55
C THR A 77 -11.31 -33.69 24.71
N LEU A 78 -9.99 -33.97 24.69
CA LEU A 78 -9.29 -34.53 25.83
C LEU A 78 -8.92 -33.43 26.82
N LYS A 79 -9.76 -33.31 27.86
CA LYS A 79 -9.45 -32.64 29.13
C LYS A 79 -8.19 -33.27 29.74
N VAL A 80 -7.16 -32.46 29.99
CA VAL A 80 -6.11 -32.78 30.96
C VAL A 80 -5.79 -31.52 31.77
N THR A 81 -6.27 -31.51 33.01
CA THR A 81 -5.75 -30.73 34.14
C THR A 81 -4.35 -31.22 34.52
N PRO A 82 -3.52 -30.33 35.10
CA PRO A 82 -2.75 -30.77 36.26
C PRO A 82 -2.86 -29.79 37.43
N ASP A 83 -3.31 -30.36 38.56
CA ASP A 83 -3.21 -29.80 39.90
C ASP A 83 -1.77 -29.85 40.42
N LEU A 84 -1.41 -28.78 41.14
CA LEU A 84 -0.71 -28.70 42.43
C LEU A 84 0.28 -29.79 42.89
N THR A 85 1.49 -29.33 43.30
CA THR A 85 2.20 -29.65 44.56
C THR A 85 3.40 -28.67 44.71
N THR A 86 3.34 -27.60 45.53
CA THR A 86 3.81 -27.47 46.95
C THR A 86 5.21 -28.05 47.19
N LEU A 87 6.26 -27.29 47.53
CA LEU A 87 6.65 -26.72 48.85
C LEU A 87 8.07 -26.13 48.62
N GLU A 88 8.52 -24.98 49.12
CA GLU A 88 8.75 -24.62 50.52
C GLU A 88 9.26 -23.15 50.56
N SER A 89 8.71 -22.32 51.42
CA SER A 89 9.52 -21.49 52.32
C SER A 89 8.65 -21.08 53.51
N LYS A 90 9.11 -21.51 54.68
CA LYS A 90 8.49 -21.29 55.98
C LYS A 90 9.00 -20.00 56.60
N ASP A 91 8.07 -19.33 57.26
CA ASP A 91 8.18 -18.60 58.55
C ASP A 91 9.09 -17.34 58.59
N GLY A 92 8.67 -16.20 59.16
CA GLY A 92 7.71 -16.05 60.24
C GLY A 92 6.92 -14.73 60.27
N ASP A 93 5.73 -14.90 60.81
CA ASP A 93 4.71 -13.95 61.31
C ASP A 93 5.13 -13.59 62.77
N PHE A 94 5.02 -12.37 63.33
CA PHE A 94 3.81 -11.76 63.91
C PHE A 94 4.13 -10.37 64.53
N ARG A 95 3.27 -9.38 64.26
CA ARG A 95 2.44 -8.52 65.17
C ARG A 95 3.00 -8.11 66.56
N TYR A 96 2.67 -6.98 67.21
CA TYR A 96 1.81 -5.78 67.09
C TYR A 96 2.14 -4.91 68.33
N LYS A 97 2.00 -3.56 68.27
CA LYS A 97 1.10 -2.77 69.17
C LYS A 97 1.39 -1.26 69.17
N ASP A 98 0.26 -0.56 69.09
CA ASP A 98 -0.08 0.86 69.25
C ASP A 98 0.57 1.64 70.39
N ASN A 99 0.59 2.97 70.19
CA ASN A 99 0.18 4.06 71.10
C ASN A 99 1.06 5.32 70.84
N ASN A 100 0.61 6.58 70.82
CA ASN A 100 -0.52 7.25 71.45
C ASN A 100 -0.76 8.62 70.80
N ASN A 101 -1.99 9.13 70.91
CA ASN A 101 -2.31 10.57 70.80
C ASN A 101 -3.22 10.99 71.98
N TYR A 102 -2.85 12.11 72.61
CA TYR A 102 -3.60 13.10 73.43
C TYR A 102 -4.33 12.80 74.78
N SER A 103 -3.97 13.69 75.73
CA SER A 103 -4.79 14.48 76.68
C SER A 103 -4.92 14.05 78.16
N LEU A 104 -4.48 14.94 79.07
CA LEU A 104 -5.09 15.15 80.39
C LEU A 104 -4.68 16.52 80.98
N SER A 105 -5.67 17.17 81.60
CA SER A 105 -5.76 18.54 82.11
C SER A 105 -5.05 18.80 83.46
N GLU A 106 -4.61 20.03 83.67
CA GLU A 106 -4.26 20.62 84.98
C GLU A 106 -5.50 21.12 85.75
N THR A 107 -5.46 21.00 87.08
CA THR A 107 -5.81 22.07 88.04
C THR A 107 -5.44 21.67 89.48
N GLU A 108 -4.70 22.51 90.22
CA GLU A 108 -5.15 23.16 91.47
C GLU A 108 -4.05 24.05 92.13
N GLN A 109 -4.51 25.14 92.74
CA GLN A 109 -3.85 26.25 93.46
C GLN A 109 -3.41 25.85 94.91
N PRO A 110 -2.65 26.64 95.76
CA PRO A 110 -2.99 28.02 96.19
C PRO A 110 -1.92 29.00 96.78
N LYS A 111 -2.38 30.27 96.92
CA LYS A 111 -2.14 31.41 97.86
C LYS A 111 -0.87 31.51 98.73
N ILE A 112 -0.37 32.75 98.96
CA ILE A 112 -0.10 33.38 100.29
C ILE A 112 0.13 34.91 100.14
N SER A 113 -0.36 35.65 101.13
CA SER A 113 -0.48 37.10 101.29
C SER A 113 0.60 37.73 102.20
N GLU A 114 0.66 39.08 102.19
CA GLU A 114 1.01 39.95 103.34
C GLU A 114 2.47 40.15 103.82
N GLN A 115 3.50 39.83 103.04
CA GLN A 115 4.87 40.38 103.24
C GLN A 115 5.20 41.58 102.32
N THR A 116 4.18 42.08 101.62
CA THR A 116 4.36 43.01 100.51
C THR A 116 4.70 44.42 100.97
N SER A 117 4.26 44.92 102.11
CA SER A 117 4.38 46.36 102.38
C SER A 117 5.83 46.90 102.48
N SER A 118 6.80 46.14 103.02
CA SER A 118 8.21 46.56 103.11
C SER A 118 9.08 46.12 101.92
N LEU A 119 8.85 44.92 101.36
CA LEU A 119 9.51 44.37 100.17
C LEU A 119 9.07 45.11 98.89
N LEU A 120 7.81 45.50 98.82
CA LEU A 120 7.27 46.28 97.71
C LEU A 120 7.79 47.72 97.78
N TRP A 121 8.16 48.24 98.97
CA TRP A 121 8.84 49.54 99.06
C TRP A 121 10.30 49.47 98.56
N THR A 122 11.09 48.47 98.95
CA THR A 122 12.47 48.31 98.44
C THR A 122 12.52 47.95 96.94
N LYS A 123 11.61 47.08 96.48
CA LYS A 123 11.47 46.74 95.05
C LYS A 123 11.01 47.94 94.23
N LYS A 124 10.05 48.73 94.72
CA LYS A 124 9.57 49.95 94.05
C LYS A 124 10.62 51.06 94.03
N ILE A 125 11.51 51.14 95.03
CA ILE A 125 12.69 52.02 94.98
C ILE A 125 13.65 51.57 93.89
N SER A 126 13.99 50.28 93.84
CA SER A 126 14.94 49.78 92.85
C SER A 126 14.38 49.80 91.42
N GLU A 127 13.09 49.49 91.24
CA GLU A 127 12.38 49.62 89.97
C GLU A 127 12.28 51.08 89.51
N ASN A 128 11.94 52.02 90.42
CA ASN A 128 11.93 53.44 90.06
C ASN A 128 13.35 53.95 89.76
N TYR A 129 14.36 53.48 90.48
CA TYR A 129 15.76 53.82 90.19
C TYR A 129 16.19 53.27 88.84
N ASN A 130 15.94 51.98 88.56
CA ASN A 130 16.27 51.34 87.29
C ASN A 130 15.49 51.97 86.13
N LYS A 131 14.21 52.34 86.33
CA LYS A 131 13.41 53.04 85.31
C LYS A 131 13.95 54.45 85.03
N HIS A 132 14.40 55.15 86.08
CA HIS A 132 15.04 56.45 85.93
C HIS A 132 16.38 56.33 85.19
N GLU A 133 17.16 55.30 85.50
CA GLU A 133 18.49 55.05 84.90
C GLU A 133 18.42 54.31 83.54
N ARG A 134 17.29 53.72 83.16
CA ARG A 134 17.13 52.93 81.92
C ARG A 134 17.47 53.73 80.67
N SER A 135 16.99 54.98 80.60
CA SER A 135 17.31 55.88 79.48
C SER A 135 18.81 56.13 79.35
N ARG A 136 19.54 56.19 80.48
CA ARG A 136 21.00 56.34 80.49
C ARG A 136 21.69 55.06 80.03
N ILE A 137 21.25 53.89 80.49
CA ILE A 137 21.77 52.57 80.07
C ILE A 137 21.55 52.35 78.58
N ASP A 138 20.33 52.57 78.07
CA ASP A 138 20.00 52.37 76.66
C ASP A 138 20.77 53.35 75.75
N LYS A 139 20.95 54.61 76.20
CA LYS A 139 21.77 55.59 75.47
C LYS A 139 23.24 55.16 75.39
N ILE A 140 23.79 54.55 76.44
CA ILE A 140 25.15 54.01 76.45
C ILE A 140 25.24 52.75 75.57
N LYS A 141 24.29 51.81 75.69
CA LYS A 141 24.23 50.57 74.90
C LYS A 141 24.10 50.85 73.40
N ALA A 142 23.31 51.86 73.02
CA ALA A 142 23.19 52.32 71.64
C ALA A 142 24.53 52.83 71.07
N GLY A 143 25.42 53.34 71.92
CA GLY A 143 26.77 53.77 71.55
C GLY A 143 27.78 52.64 71.33
N PHE A 144 27.47 51.38 71.70
CA PHE A 144 28.39 50.24 71.56
C PHE A 144 28.57 49.73 70.13
N SER A 145 27.77 50.21 69.19
CA SER A 145 28.07 50.10 67.76
C SER A 145 29.43 50.71 67.42
N HIS A 146 29.87 51.72 68.19
CA HIS A 146 31.20 52.33 68.06
C HIS A 146 32.20 51.70 69.04
N TYR A 147 33.19 50.99 68.53
CA TYR A 147 34.14 50.20 69.34
C TYR A 147 34.88 51.01 70.42
N MET A 148 35.20 52.28 70.15
CA MET A 148 35.87 53.15 71.12
C MET A 148 35.00 53.44 72.35
N MET A 149 33.68 53.63 72.17
CA MET A 149 32.77 53.90 73.28
C MET A 149 32.52 52.65 74.12
N ARG A 150 32.54 51.48 73.49
CA ARG A 150 32.50 50.19 74.20
C ARG A 150 33.77 49.96 75.04
N ASN A 151 34.94 50.17 74.45
CA ASN A 151 36.22 50.03 75.16
C ASN A 151 36.36 51.06 76.31
N GLU A 152 35.79 52.25 76.16
CA GLU A 152 35.77 53.26 77.20
C GLU A 152 34.81 52.88 78.34
N ALA A 153 33.64 52.31 78.02
CA ALA A 153 32.71 51.75 78.99
C ALA A 153 33.31 50.57 79.76
N GLU A 154 34.02 49.66 79.09
CA GLU A 154 34.72 48.52 79.70
C GLU A 154 35.81 48.97 80.69
N ARG A 155 36.52 50.07 80.38
CA ARG A 155 37.58 50.63 81.25
C ARG A 155 37.05 51.45 82.41
N LYS A 156 36.00 52.24 82.21
CA LYS A 156 35.51 53.21 83.20
C LYS A 156 34.39 52.67 84.09
N GLN A 157 33.74 51.57 83.70
CA GLN A 157 32.68 50.97 84.51
C GLN A 157 33.14 50.66 85.94
N VAL A 158 32.17 50.56 86.84
CA VAL A 158 32.41 50.00 88.18
C VAL A 158 31.89 48.56 88.25
N SER A 159 32.55 47.74 89.07
CA SER A 159 32.26 46.31 89.19
C SER A 159 30.98 45.97 89.97
N ALA A 160 30.32 46.96 90.59
CA ALA A 160 29.17 46.71 91.45
C ALA A 160 28.05 47.73 91.23
N LYS A 161 26.81 47.23 91.21
CA LYS A 161 25.59 48.05 91.19
C LYS A 161 25.45 48.87 92.48
N PRO A 162 24.79 50.05 92.43
CA PRO A 162 24.61 50.87 93.62
C PRO A 162 23.73 50.16 94.66
N SER A 163 24.08 50.28 95.94
CA SER A 163 23.29 49.71 97.03
C SER A 163 21.93 50.39 97.17
N LEU A 164 20.95 49.66 97.71
CA LEU A 164 19.55 50.09 97.81
C LEU A 164 19.37 51.41 98.58
N PHE A 165 20.14 51.62 99.65
CA PHE A 165 20.16 52.90 100.37
C PHE A 165 20.64 54.04 99.48
N LYS A 166 21.70 53.84 98.69
CA LYS A 166 22.19 54.84 97.72
C LYS A 166 21.18 55.12 96.61
N GLN A 167 20.45 54.10 96.15
CA GLN A 167 19.38 54.27 95.16
C GLN A 167 18.27 55.17 95.72
N ALA A 168 17.85 54.93 96.98
CA ALA A 168 16.84 55.75 97.66
C ALA A 168 17.32 57.20 97.88
N THR A 169 18.55 57.39 98.39
CA THR A 169 19.10 58.73 98.62
C THR A 169 19.22 59.52 97.32
N ARG A 170 19.67 58.87 96.23
CA ARG A 170 19.80 59.51 94.91
C ARG A 170 18.43 59.89 94.34
N LEU A 171 17.44 59.00 94.39
CA LEU A 171 16.06 59.31 93.98
C LEU A 171 15.47 60.51 94.72
N VAL A 172 15.75 60.64 96.03
CA VAL A 172 15.33 61.79 96.83
C VAL A 172 16.09 63.05 96.42
N MET A 173 17.41 62.98 96.26
CA MET A 173 18.23 64.10 95.82
C MET A 173 17.82 64.61 94.43
N ASP A 174 17.52 63.70 93.50
CA ASP A 174 17.08 64.06 92.15
C ASP A 174 15.70 64.72 92.16
N LYS A 175 14.78 64.27 93.04
CA LYS A 175 13.49 64.95 93.26
C LYS A 175 13.64 66.35 93.84
N LEU A 176 14.67 66.57 94.67
CA LEU A 176 15.00 67.86 95.24
C LEU A 176 15.88 68.73 94.33
N GLY A 177 16.23 68.24 93.14
CA GLY A 177 17.03 68.97 92.14
C GLY A 177 18.51 69.13 92.50
N ILE A 178 19.01 68.42 93.52
CA ILE A 178 20.40 68.53 93.99
C ILE A 178 21.28 67.58 93.20
N LYS A 179 22.15 68.12 92.33
CA LYS A 179 23.13 67.33 91.56
C LYS A 179 24.54 67.57 92.07
N ILE A 180 25.13 66.54 92.70
CA ILE A 180 26.54 66.54 93.08
C ILE A 180 27.36 65.90 91.94
N PRO A 181 28.34 66.61 91.34
CA PRO A 181 29.07 66.14 90.15
C PRO A 181 29.69 64.74 90.30
N GLY A 182 30.32 64.45 91.45
CA GLY A 182 30.93 63.13 91.70
C GLY A 182 29.93 61.97 91.81
N SER A 183 28.63 62.25 92.04
CA SER A 183 27.59 61.22 92.10
C SER A 183 27.06 60.83 90.71
N GLU A 184 27.02 61.78 89.78
CA GLU A 184 26.58 61.60 88.39
C GLU A 184 27.60 60.77 87.59
N GLU A 185 28.89 61.05 87.78
CA GLU A 185 29.95 60.29 87.09
C GLU A 185 29.94 58.82 87.50
N ARG A 186 29.72 58.53 88.79
CA ARG A 186 29.62 57.15 89.28
C ARG A 186 28.36 56.45 88.78
N ARG A 187 27.24 57.17 88.61
CA ARG A 187 26.02 56.63 87.98
C ARG A 187 26.24 56.26 86.51
N ASN A 188 26.95 57.09 85.76
CA ASN A 188 27.33 56.77 84.38
C ASN A 188 28.18 55.49 84.30
N ARG A 189 29.14 55.31 85.22
CA ARG A 189 29.97 54.11 85.26
C ARG A 189 29.19 52.85 85.66
N GLU A 190 28.18 52.97 86.52
CA GLU A 190 27.26 51.87 86.88
C GLU A 190 26.35 51.51 85.69
N ALA A 191 25.87 52.50 84.94
CA ALA A 191 25.06 52.29 83.74
C ALA A 191 25.84 51.65 82.58
N MET A 192 27.11 52.00 82.42
CA MET A 192 28.04 51.37 81.46
C MET A 192 28.14 49.84 81.66
N HIS A 193 28.23 49.39 82.91
CA HIS A 193 28.32 47.96 83.23
C HIS A 193 27.07 47.19 82.78
N VAL A 194 25.88 47.71 83.08
CA VAL A 194 24.63 47.03 82.73
C VAL A 194 24.44 46.94 81.23
N ALA A 195 24.77 48.02 80.50
CA ALA A 195 24.69 48.03 79.05
C ALA A 195 25.58 46.95 78.41
N LEU A 196 26.81 46.74 78.91
CA LEU A 196 27.79 45.82 78.29
C LEU A 196 27.33 44.37 78.37
N VAL A 197 26.80 43.97 79.52
CA VAL A 197 26.26 42.62 79.73
C VAL A 197 25.13 42.34 78.75
N GLU A 198 24.15 43.25 78.66
CA GLU A 198 23.00 43.05 77.77
C GLU A 198 23.38 43.04 76.27
N TYR A 199 24.50 43.65 75.86
CA TYR A 199 24.96 43.66 74.46
C TYR A 199 25.60 42.32 74.06
N HIS A 200 26.38 41.70 74.97
CA HIS A 200 27.04 40.43 74.68
C HIS A 200 26.05 39.27 74.57
N GLU A 201 25.01 39.24 75.40
CA GLU A 201 23.96 38.22 75.35
C GLU A 201 23.19 38.25 74.02
N GLU A 202 22.83 39.44 73.52
CA GLU A 202 22.15 39.60 72.23
C GLU A 202 22.99 39.22 71.01
N LYS A 203 24.33 39.24 71.12
CA LYS A 203 25.21 38.85 70.01
C LYS A 203 25.27 37.33 69.86
N LEU A 204 25.38 36.61 70.97
CA LEU A 204 25.43 35.14 70.99
C LEU A 204 24.14 34.50 70.47
N LEU A 205 22.98 35.11 70.75
CA LEU A 205 21.69 34.65 70.23
C LEU A 205 21.61 34.76 68.70
N ARG A 206 22.02 35.90 68.13
CA ARG A 206 22.02 36.12 66.67
C ARG A 206 22.91 35.16 65.90
N GLU A 207 24.06 34.79 66.48
CA GLU A 207 25.01 33.89 65.82
C GLU A 207 24.47 32.46 65.75
N LYS A 208 23.77 31.99 66.79
CA LYS A 208 23.09 30.68 66.78
C LYS A 208 21.93 30.63 65.78
N GLU A 209 21.10 31.67 65.73
CA GLU A 209 19.99 31.73 64.76
C GLU A 209 20.47 31.70 63.31
N TRP A 210 21.61 32.33 63.02
CA TRP A 210 22.19 32.34 61.67
C TRP A 210 22.71 30.95 61.24
N GLU A 211 23.42 30.24 62.13
CA GLU A 211 23.90 28.89 61.82
C GLU A 211 22.77 27.88 61.63
N GLU A 212 21.69 28.00 62.40
CA GLU A 212 20.52 27.14 62.29
C GLU A 212 19.77 27.38 60.97
N ASN A 213 19.55 28.65 60.61
CA ASN A 213 18.93 29.02 59.33
C ASN A 213 19.74 28.53 58.12
N LYS A 214 21.07 28.62 58.17
CA LYS A 214 21.93 28.15 57.09
C LYS A 214 21.82 26.63 56.85
N LYS A 215 21.73 25.83 57.92
CA LYS A 215 21.56 24.38 57.81
C LYS A 215 20.20 24.00 57.22
N ILE A 216 19.15 24.75 57.53
CA ILE A 216 17.81 24.56 56.98
C ILE A 216 17.82 24.86 55.47
N GLU A 217 18.48 25.93 55.05
CA GLU A 217 18.58 26.33 53.64
C GLU A 217 19.32 25.27 52.78
N GLU A 218 20.48 24.79 53.25
CA GLU A 218 21.25 23.75 52.56
C GLU A 218 20.53 22.38 52.50
N ALA A 219 19.64 22.09 53.45
CA ALA A 219 18.80 20.89 53.43
C ALA A 219 17.65 21.04 52.42
N GLN A 220 17.01 22.20 52.36
CA GLN A 220 15.96 22.50 51.39
C GLN A 220 16.47 22.51 49.95
N GLU A 221 17.68 23.00 49.70
CA GLU A 221 18.28 23.00 48.36
C GLU A 221 18.55 21.57 47.87
N ARG A 222 19.12 20.70 48.71
CA ARG A 222 19.33 19.27 48.39
C ARG A 222 18.03 18.52 48.14
N GLU A 223 16.98 18.82 48.91
CA GLU A 223 15.66 18.22 48.70
C GLU A 223 15.06 18.65 47.34
N ARG A 224 15.19 19.94 46.98
CA ARG A 224 14.74 20.45 45.67
C ARG A 224 15.50 19.83 44.51
N GLU A 225 16.82 19.65 44.63
CA GLU A 225 17.63 19.00 43.60
C GLU A 225 17.26 17.52 43.43
N ALA A 226 17.06 16.78 44.53
CA ALA A 226 16.64 15.39 44.49
C ALA A 226 15.24 15.23 43.84
N ILE A 227 14.29 16.09 44.19
CA ILE A 227 12.95 16.11 43.57
C ILE A 227 13.06 16.39 42.06
N LYS A 228 13.92 17.33 41.66
CA LYS A 228 14.13 17.67 40.25
C LYS A 228 14.76 16.52 39.46
N GLU A 229 15.73 15.80 40.03
CA GLU A 229 16.34 14.64 39.37
C GLU A 229 15.34 13.50 39.19
N VAL A 230 14.55 13.21 40.23
CA VAL A 230 13.48 12.19 40.15
C VAL A 230 12.45 12.57 39.09
N GLN A 231 12.03 13.85 39.05
CA GLN A 231 11.10 14.34 38.04
C GLN A 231 11.66 14.20 36.62
N ASN A 232 12.93 14.55 36.41
CA ASN A 232 13.58 14.39 35.11
C ASN A 232 13.63 12.92 34.66
N ARG A 233 13.95 11.98 35.57
CA ARG A 233 13.95 10.54 35.26
C ARG A 233 12.56 10.03 34.91
N ILE A 234 11.52 10.49 35.62
CA ILE A 234 10.13 10.16 35.30
C ILE A 234 9.76 10.69 33.92
N GLU A 235 10.11 11.94 33.60
CA GLU A 235 9.84 12.52 32.28
C GLU A 235 10.59 11.82 31.15
N GLU A 236 11.84 11.45 31.36
CA GLU A 236 12.65 10.69 30.41
C GLU A 236 12.04 9.31 30.16
N THR A 237 11.69 8.58 31.23
CA THR A 237 11.00 7.30 31.14
C THR A 237 9.64 7.42 30.43
N GLN A 238 8.89 8.50 30.67
CA GLN A 238 7.63 8.77 29.96
C GLN A 238 7.85 9.09 28.48
N ARG A 239 8.92 9.80 28.12
CA ARG A 239 9.27 10.08 26.72
C ARG A 239 9.68 8.80 26.00
N GLU A 240 10.49 7.97 26.64
CA GLU A 240 10.88 6.65 26.12
C GLU A 240 9.68 5.74 25.94
N GLN A 241 8.77 5.67 26.93
CA GLN A 241 7.52 4.91 26.81
C GLN A 241 6.65 5.43 25.66
N LYS A 242 6.51 6.75 25.50
CA LYS A 242 5.76 7.33 24.38
C LYS A 242 6.42 7.09 23.03
N ALA A 243 7.75 7.08 22.96
CA ALA A 243 8.49 6.76 21.75
C ALA A 243 8.28 5.28 21.37
N LEU A 244 8.44 4.37 22.34
CA LEU A 244 8.19 2.95 22.16
C LEU A 244 6.72 2.67 21.75
N GLU A 245 5.75 3.36 22.35
CA GLU A 245 4.34 3.24 21.99
C GLU A 245 4.08 3.66 20.53
N ARG A 246 4.71 4.74 20.05
CA ARG A 246 4.66 5.15 18.64
C ARG A 246 5.29 4.11 17.73
N ASP A 247 6.49 3.62 18.05
CA ASP A 247 7.18 2.61 17.25
C ASP A 247 6.37 1.31 17.15
N MET A 248 5.73 0.90 18.27
CA MET A 248 4.81 -0.24 18.29
C MET A 248 3.56 0.01 17.45
N GLN A 249 3.01 1.23 17.48
CA GLN A 249 1.85 1.61 16.67
C GLN A 249 2.18 1.64 15.17
N ASP A 250 3.35 2.13 14.79
CA ASP A 250 3.82 2.15 13.42
C ASP A 250 4.07 0.74 12.90
N ALA A 251 4.77 -0.10 13.68
CA ALA A 251 4.99 -1.51 13.34
C ALA A 251 3.68 -2.29 13.18
N ARG A 252 2.68 -2.01 14.03
CA ARG A 252 1.34 -2.59 13.92
C ARG A 252 0.62 -2.11 12.65
N SER A 253 0.68 -0.81 12.36
CA SER A 253 0.06 -0.22 11.17
C SER A 253 0.66 -0.81 9.88
N ASP A 254 1.97 -1.01 9.86
CA ASP A 254 2.67 -1.66 8.74
C ASP A 254 2.29 -3.13 8.60
N ALA A 255 2.17 -3.87 9.70
CA ALA A 255 1.70 -5.26 9.69
C ALA A 255 0.25 -5.37 9.18
N GLU A 256 -0.63 -4.46 9.62
CA GLU A 256 -2.02 -4.37 9.15
C GLU A 256 -2.09 -4.02 7.66
N ARG A 257 -1.26 -3.09 7.18
CA ARG A 257 -1.14 -2.76 5.75
C ARG A 257 -0.69 -3.95 4.92
N LYS A 258 0.38 -4.64 5.33
CA LYS A 258 0.88 -5.84 4.65
C LYS A 258 -0.16 -6.96 4.62
N LYS A 259 -0.90 -7.15 5.72
CA LYS A 259 -2.01 -8.11 5.78
C LYS A 259 -3.10 -7.74 4.77
N LEU A 260 -3.51 -6.46 4.73
CA LEU A 260 -4.51 -5.98 3.79
C LEU A 260 -4.07 -6.16 2.33
N ASP A 261 -2.81 -5.86 2.01
CA ASP A 261 -2.29 -6.04 0.66
C ASP A 261 -2.24 -7.51 0.25
N ARG A 262 -1.86 -8.41 1.16
CA ARG A 262 -1.92 -9.86 0.91
C ARG A 262 -3.36 -10.33 0.64
N LEU A 263 -4.34 -9.87 1.41
CA LEU A 263 -5.75 -10.20 1.19
C LEU A 263 -6.26 -9.69 -0.15
N LYS A 264 -5.86 -8.48 -0.58
CA LYS A 264 -6.19 -7.95 -1.90
C LYS A 264 -5.62 -8.83 -3.01
N THR A 265 -4.35 -9.20 -2.92
CA THR A 265 -3.69 -10.08 -3.91
C THR A 265 -4.37 -11.45 -3.98
N GLN A 266 -4.67 -12.07 -2.83
CA GLN A 266 -5.39 -13.34 -2.78
C GLN A 266 -6.78 -13.23 -3.42
N ARG A 267 -7.51 -12.14 -3.15
CA ARG A 267 -8.82 -11.93 -3.76
C ARG A 267 -8.75 -11.73 -5.28
N VAL A 268 -7.74 -11.00 -5.76
CA VAL A 268 -7.49 -10.87 -7.21
C VAL A 268 -7.17 -12.23 -7.82
N GLN A 269 -6.32 -13.02 -7.17
CA GLN A 269 -5.99 -14.39 -7.60
C GLN A 269 -7.26 -15.25 -7.70
N GLU A 270 -8.11 -15.29 -6.68
CA GLU A 270 -9.39 -16.01 -6.69
C GLU A 270 -10.30 -15.61 -7.86
N ILE A 271 -10.41 -14.30 -8.12
CA ILE A 271 -11.23 -13.76 -9.23
C ILE A 271 -10.66 -14.22 -10.57
N VAL A 272 -9.34 -14.13 -10.75
CA VAL A 272 -8.64 -14.54 -11.98
C VAL A 272 -8.74 -16.05 -12.19
N GLU A 273 -8.55 -16.86 -11.16
CA GLU A 273 -8.70 -18.33 -11.22
C GLU A 273 -10.12 -18.74 -11.60
N LYS A 274 -11.13 -18.11 -10.97
CA LYS A 274 -12.54 -18.35 -11.30
C LYS A 274 -12.87 -17.94 -12.73
N ASP A 275 -12.38 -16.79 -13.18
CA ASP A 275 -12.58 -16.31 -14.56
C ASP A 275 -11.89 -17.24 -15.56
N LEU A 276 -10.65 -17.66 -15.29
CA LEU A 276 -9.91 -18.61 -16.12
C LEU A 276 -10.68 -19.93 -16.27
N ASN A 277 -11.07 -20.55 -15.15
CA ASN A 277 -11.84 -21.81 -15.14
C ASN A 277 -13.21 -21.71 -15.83
N SER A 278 -13.75 -20.51 -15.99
CA SER A 278 -15.00 -20.27 -16.73
C SER A 278 -14.79 -20.15 -18.24
N ARG A 279 -13.57 -19.83 -18.69
CA ARG A 279 -13.20 -19.64 -20.11
C ARG A 279 -12.64 -20.91 -20.74
N LEU A 280 -11.95 -21.74 -19.94
CA LEU A 280 -11.27 -22.95 -20.41
C LEU A 280 -12.26 -23.98 -20.93
N LEU A 281 -11.87 -24.63 -22.03
CA LEU A 281 -12.61 -25.75 -22.62
C LEU A 281 -12.60 -26.93 -21.67
N LYS A 282 -13.79 -27.49 -21.42
CA LYS A 282 -13.96 -28.68 -20.59
C LYS A 282 -14.26 -29.89 -21.45
N VAL A 283 -13.84 -31.07 -20.98
CA VAL A 283 -14.20 -32.33 -21.66
C VAL A 283 -15.72 -32.52 -21.68
N GLU A 284 -16.42 -32.09 -20.61
CA GLU A 284 -17.89 -32.12 -20.53
C GLU A 284 -18.56 -31.30 -21.66
N ASP A 285 -17.97 -30.16 -22.05
CA ASP A 285 -18.49 -29.31 -23.13
C ASP A 285 -18.35 -30.03 -24.47
N LEU A 286 -17.24 -30.73 -24.70
CA LEU A 286 -17.02 -31.53 -25.92
C LEU A 286 -17.99 -32.70 -26.03
N GLU A 287 -18.27 -33.38 -24.91
CA GLU A 287 -19.28 -34.44 -24.85
C GLU A 287 -20.67 -33.90 -25.20
N ALA A 288 -21.03 -32.71 -24.70
CA ALA A 288 -22.28 -32.07 -25.05
C ALA A 288 -22.36 -31.69 -26.54
N GLU A 289 -21.34 -31.03 -27.09
CA GLU A 289 -21.32 -30.61 -28.50
C GLU A 289 -21.38 -31.80 -29.46
N THR A 290 -20.71 -32.91 -29.12
CA THR A 290 -20.79 -34.16 -29.90
C THR A 290 -22.16 -34.82 -29.80
N PHE A 291 -22.81 -34.78 -28.63
CA PHE A 291 -24.19 -35.24 -28.46
C PHE A 291 -25.22 -34.42 -29.26
N PHE A 292 -24.94 -33.13 -29.49
CA PHE A 292 -25.76 -32.26 -30.33
C PHE A 292 -25.43 -32.35 -31.83
N ASP A 293 -24.58 -33.30 -32.24
CA ASP A 293 -24.15 -33.50 -33.62
C ASP A 293 -23.56 -32.22 -34.26
N ASN A 294 -22.84 -31.41 -33.47
CA ASN A 294 -22.21 -30.20 -33.98
C ASN A 294 -21.14 -30.55 -35.04
N PRO A 295 -21.25 -30.05 -36.29
CA PRO A 295 -20.33 -30.41 -37.38
C PRO A 295 -18.90 -29.91 -37.16
N GLU A 296 -18.69 -28.98 -36.24
CA GLU A 296 -17.39 -28.40 -35.91
C GLU A 296 -16.58 -29.26 -34.93
N ILE A 297 -17.11 -30.42 -34.52
CA ILE A 297 -16.43 -31.41 -33.70
C ILE A 297 -16.76 -32.83 -34.16
N GLN A 298 -15.79 -33.72 -34.11
CA GLN A 298 -16.02 -35.14 -34.34
C GLN A 298 -15.39 -35.96 -33.22
N LYS A 299 -16.17 -36.86 -32.63
CA LYS A 299 -15.68 -37.83 -31.63
C LYS A 299 -15.41 -39.16 -32.30
N HIS A 300 -14.25 -39.75 -32.02
CA HIS A 300 -13.97 -41.15 -32.32
C HIS A 300 -13.15 -41.78 -31.19
N LYS A 301 -12.85 -43.07 -31.32
CA LYS A 301 -12.01 -43.80 -30.37
C LYS A 301 -10.76 -44.32 -31.07
N MET A 302 -9.63 -44.33 -30.36
CA MET A 302 -8.41 -45.01 -30.76
C MET A 302 -8.07 -46.09 -29.74
N VAL A 303 -7.67 -47.27 -30.20
CA VAL A 303 -7.27 -48.36 -29.31
C VAL A 303 -5.76 -48.35 -29.18
N PHE A 304 -5.25 -48.26 -27.96
CA PHE A 304 -3.82 -48.34 -27.67
C PHE A 304 -3.57 -49.25 -26.48
N ARG A 305 -2.79 -50.32 -26.67
CA ARG A 305 -2.44 -51.31 -25.63
C ARG A 305 -3.64 -51.84 -24.84
N GLY A 306 -4.79 -52.00 -25.51
CA GLY A 306 -6.04 -52.49 -24.90
C GLY A 306 -6.94 -51.41 -24.28
N SER A 307 -6.46 -50.16 -24.19
CA SER A 307 -7.26 -49.01 -23.74
C SER A 307 -7.99 -48.35 -24.92
N GLU A 308 -9.28 -48.05 -24.76
CA GLU A 308 -10.03 -47.21 -25.69
C GLU A 308 -9.89 -45.74 -25.27
N ILE A 309 -9.19 -44.96 -26.08
CA ILE A 309 -8.94 -43.54 -25.82
C ILE A 309 -9.91 -42.71 -26.68
N PRO A 310 -10.76 -41.87 -26.07
CA PRO A 310 -11.59 -40.92 -26.81
C PRO A 310 -10.74 -39.81 -27.43
N VAL A 311 -11.01 -39.53 -28.70
CA VAL A 311 -10.37 -38.45 -29.47
C VAL A 311 -11.45 -37.50 -29.98
N TYR A 312 -11.23 -36.21 -29.74
CA TYR A 312 -12.09 -35.12 -30.20
C TYR A 312 -11.36 -34.31 -31.27
N ASP A 313 -11.77 -34.48 -32.53
CA ASP A 313 -11.30 -33.66 -33.63
C ASP A 313 -12.05 -32.33 -33.65
N LEU A 314 -11.37 -31.25 -33.28
CA LEU A 314 -11.90 -29.90 -33.34
C LEU A 314 -11.72 -29.32 -34.74
N LYS A 315 -12.84 -29.06 -35.41
CA LYS A 315 -12.96 -28.60 -36.80
C LYS A 315 -13.63 -27.23 -36.87
N GLY A 316 -13.23 -26.33 -35.98
CA GLY A 316 -13.71 -24.95 -35.97
C GLY A 316 -14.53 -24.55 -34.75
N LEU A 317 -14.82 -25.48 -33.83
CA LEU A 317 -15.50 -25.20 -32.56
C LEU A 317 -14.64 -24.22 -31.74
N PRO A 318 -15.13 -23.04 -31.34
CA PRO A 318 -14.33 -22.10 -30.58
C PRO A 318 -13.96 -22.64 -29.19
N PHE A 319 -12.70 -22.50 -28.82
CA PHE A 319 -12.15 -22.90 -27.52
C PHE A 319 -11.18 -21.87 -26.95
N THR A 320 -10.97 -21.97 -25.64
CA THR A 320 -9.81 -21.44 -24.92
C THR A 320 -9.10 -22.60 -24.22
N LEU A 321 -7.78 -22.70 -24.34
CA LEU A 321 -6.99 -23.78 -23.74
C LEU A 321 -5.87 -23.22 -22.85
N LEU A 322 -5.52 -24.00 -21.85
CA LEU A 322 -4.32 -23.82 -21.04
C LEU A 322 -3.41 -25.03 -21.29
N SER A 323 -2.28 -24.82 -21.97
CA SER A 323 -1.44 -25.92 -22.43
C SER A 323 0.00 -25.85 -21.91
N HIS A 324 0.60 -26.96 -21.55
CA HIS A 324 2.02 -27.06 -21.27
C HIS A 324 2.70 -28.01 -22.27
N THR A 325 3.69 -27.50 -22.99
CA THR A 325 4.48 -28.29 -23.94
C THR A 325 5.66 -28.91 -23.21
N VAL A 326 5.64 -30.23 -23.05
CA VAL A 326 6.61 -30.96 -22.23
C VAL A 326 8.00 -30.91 -22.88
N ASP A 327 8.06 -31.03 -24.20
CA ASP A 327 9.27 -31.12 -25.00
C ASP A 327 9.66 -29.78 -25.64
N TYR A 328 9.25 -28.64 -25.08
CA TYR A 328 9.49 -27.33 -25.70
C TYR A 328 10.96 -26.96 -25.94
N ARG A 329 11.88 -27.66 -25.24
CA ARG A 329 13.35 -27.55 -25.36
C ARG A 329 13.94 -28.51 -26.39
N ASN A 330 13.11 -29.18 -27.19
CA ASN A 330 13.54 -29.98 -28.32
C ASN A 330 13.90 -29.04 -29.50
N SER A 331 15.06 -28.38 -29.42
CA SER A 331 15.52 -27.35 -30.37
C SER A 331 16.27 -27.89 -31.60
N GLY A 332 16.14 -29.18 -31.91
CA GLY A 332 16.69 -29.77 -33.13
C GLY A 332 18.21 -29.93 -33.16
N GLY A 333 18.89 -29.91 -32.00
CA GLY A 333 20.31 -30.20 -31.87
C GLY A 333 20.69 -30.69 -30.47
N PRO A 334 21.74 -31.53 -30.32
CA PRO A 334 22.15 -32.05 -29.02
C PRO A 334 23.07 -31.05 -28.30
N THR A 335 22.52 -29.97 -27.77
CA THR A 335 23.19 -29.18 -26.73
C THR A 335 22.92 -29.86 -25.38
N LEU A 336 23.76 -30.85 -25.04
CA LEU A 336 23.70 -31.74 -23.85
C LEU A 336 23.58 -31.03 -22.48
N ASP A 337 23.62 -29.71 -22.44
CA ASP A 337 23.59 -28.88 -21.24
C ASP A 337 22.31 -28.01 -21.12
N GLU A 338 21.32 -28.19 -22.01
CA GLU A 338 20.05 -27.48 -21.89
C GLU A 338 19.30 -27.90 -20.62
N ILE A 339 18.84 -26.91 -19.87
CA ILE A 339 18.17 -27.11 -18.57
C ILE A 339 17.04 -28.13 -18.76
N GLY A 340 16.96 -29.15 -17.90
CA GLY A 340 15.85 -30.11 -17.88
C GLY A 340 15.70 -31.02 -19.11
N GLN A 341 16.69 -31.08 -20.02
CA GLN A 341 16.66 -31.91 -21.21
C GLN A 341 16.44 -33.41 -20.91
N GLU A 342 17.22 -33.97 -19.99
CA GLU A 342 17.09 -35.38 -19.59
C GLU A 342 15.76 -35.65 -18.88
N THR A 343 15.25 -34.65 -18.15
CA THR A 343 13.97 -34.77 -17.44
C THR A 343 12.82 -34.89 -18.43
N TYR A 344 12.73 -34.06 -19.48
CA TYR A 344 11.62 -34.19 -20.43
C TYR A 344 11.74 -35.50 -21.23
N LEU A 345 12.94 -35.94 -21.62
CA LEU A 345 13.13 -37.22 -22.32
C LEU A 345 12.60 -38.40 -21.47
N LYS A 346 12.90 -38.40 -20.16
CA LYS A 346 12.36 -39.37 -19.21
C LYS A 346 10.82 -39.30 -19.12
N VAL A 347 10.23 -38.10 -19.17
CA VAL A 347 8.75 -37.95 -19.20
C VAL A 347 8.16 -38.50 -20.50
N MET A 348 8.79 -38.28 -21.65
CA MET A 348 8.34 -38.84 -22.94
C MET A 348 8.32 -40.38 -22.90
N GLU A 349 9.33 -40.97 -22.27
CA GLU A 349 9.46 -42.42 -22.07
C GLU A 349 8.59 -42.98 -20.93
N ASP A 350 8.28 -42.23 -19.90
CA ASP A 350 7.46 -42.68 -18.79
C ASP A 350 6.60 -41.53 -18.23
N PRO A 351 5.27 -41.53 -18.50
CA PRO A 351 4.36 -40.53 -17.93
C PRO A 351 4.36 -40.53 -16.39
N GLY A 352 4.78 -41.61 -15.74
CA GLY A 352 4.93 -41.70 -14.29
C GLY A 352 5.87 -40.63 -13.71
N VAL A 353 6.89 -40.21 -14.46
CA VAL A 353 7.86 -39.17 -14.06
C VAL A 353 7.18 -37.81 -13.87
N TRP A 354 6.12 -37.51 -14.63
CA TRP A 354 5.35 -36.29 -14.43
C TRP A 354 4.56 -36.32 -13.11
N ASN A 355 4.02 -37.49 -12.76
CA ASN A 355 3.13 -37.74 -11.62
C ASN A 355 3.89 -38.10 -10.31
N GLU A 356 5.20 -37.88 -10.25
CA GLU A 356 5.97 -38.05 -9.01
C GLU A 356 5.59 -36.99 -7.98
N ARG A 357 5.44 -37.39 -6.71
CA ARG A 357 5.20 -36.45 -5.61
C ARG A 357 6.41 -35.57 -5.32
N GLN A 358 6.16 -34.37 -4.82
CA GLN A 358 7.21 -33.37 -4.60
C GLN A 358 8.32 -33.84 -3.65
N ASP A 359 7.97 -34.53 -2.57
CA ASP A 359 8.92 -35.10 -1.60
C ASP A 359 9.91 -36.05 -2.27
N LYS A 360 9.42 -36.98 -3.12
CA LYS A 360 10.26 -37.89 -3.88
C LYS A 360 11.13 -37.15 -4.90
N VAL A 361 10.58 -36.15 -5.57
CA VAL A 361 11.33 -35.34 -6.53
C VAL A 361 12.44 -34.53 -5.85
N MET A 362 12.20 -34.05 -4.62
CA MET A 362 13.20 -33.32 -3.83
C MET A 362 14.38 -34.18 -3.40
N GLU A 363 14.16 -35.49 -3.22
CA GLU A 363 15.22 -36.46 -2.93
C GLU A 363 16.03 -36.85 -4.19
N ALA A 364 15.43 -36.72 -5.37
CA ALA A 364 16.07 -37.00 -6.65
C ALA A 364 17.05 -35.88 -7.07
N SER A 365 18.10 -36.25 -7.81
CA SER A 365 19.04 -35.28 -8.36
C SER A 365 18.36 -34.32 -9.35
N GLY A 366 18.69 -33.03 -9.27
CA GLY A 366 18.23 -32.03 -10.24
C GLY A 366 17.06 -31.16 -9.78
N TYR A 367 16.45 -31.41 -8.62
CA TYR A 367 15.44 -30.49 -8.10
C TYR A 367 16.02 -29.11 -7.79
N GLY A 368 15.43 -28.06 -8.35
CA GLY A 368 15.87 -26.68 -8.18
C GLY A 368 17.21 -26.34 -8.82
N THR A 369 17.81 -27.24 -9.61
CA THR A 369 19.03 -26.97 -10.36
C THR A 369 18.73 -26.32 -11.70
N ARG A 370 19.78 -25.87 -12.39
CA ARG A 370 19.74 -25.35 -13.77
C ARG A 370 20.58 -26.22 -14.72
N ASN A 371 20.61 -27.53 -14.52
CA ASN A 371 21.36 -28.49 -15.36
C ASN A 371 20.40 -29.35 -16.20
N LYS A 372 20.93 -30.29 -16.98
CA LYS A 372 20.14 -31.18 -17.85
C LYS A 372 19.12 -32.06 -17.11
N ASP A 373 19.35 -32.37 -15.84
CA ASP A 373 18.42 -33.11 -14.98
C ASP A 373 17.45 -32.19 -14.20
N ALA A 374 17.41 -30.89 -14.51
CA ALA A 374 16.62 -29.93 -13.75
C ALA A 374 15.15 -30.35 -13.64
N ARG A 375 14.64 -30.31 -12.42
CA ARG A 375 13.24 -30.53 -12.04
C ARG A 375 12.73 -29.33 -11.26
N GLY A 376 11.48 -28.95 -11.50
CA GLY A 376 10.88 -27.74 -10.95
C GLY A 376 9.54 -27.98 -10.28
N ASN A 377 9.08 -26.96 -9.55
CA ASN A 377 7.76 -26.90 -8.91
C ASN A 377 6.79 -25.94 -9.64
N THR A 378 7.15 -25.53 -10.85
CA THR A 378 6.42 -24.54 -11.67
C THR A 378 6.02 -25.16 -13.00
N ILE A 379 4.80 -24.91 -13.46
CA ILE A 379 4.34 -25.20 -14.81
C ILE A 379 4.20 -23.86 -15.54
N SER A 380 4.85 -23.75 -16.69
CA SER A 380 4.65 -22.65 -17.63
C SER A 380 3.63 -23.10 -18.66
N ALA A 381 2.43 -22.54 -18.63
CA ALA A 381 1.36 -22.91 -19.54
C ALA A 381 1.06 -21.77 -20.52
N SER A 382 0.89 -22.09 -21.79
CA SER A 382 0.41 -21.16 -22.80
C SER A 382 -1.11 -20.99 -22.72
N PHE A 383 -1.59 -19.76 -22.85
CA PHE A 383 -3.02 -19.44 -22.98
C PHE A 383 -3.41 -19.29 -24.45
N TRP A 384 -4.30 -20.15 -24.94
CA TRP A 384 -4.72 -20.18 -26.34
C TRP A 384 -6.16 -19.74 -26.44
N ASN A 385 -6.45 -18.85 -27.38
CA ASN A 385 -7.82 -18.51 -27.72
C ASN A 385 -7.98 -18.65 -29.24
N SER A 386 -8.74 -19.66 -29.65
CA SER A 386 -8.93 -20.01 -31.06
C SER A 386 -9.56 -18.87 -31.90
N LYS A 387 -10.28 -17.94 -31.28
CA LYS A 387 -10.92 -16.81 -31.98
C LYS A 387 -9.95 -15.68 -32.30
N THR A 388 -8.92 -15.49 -31.48
CA THR A 388 -8.02 -14.32 -31.55
C THR A 388 -6.60 -14.72 -31.97
N ASN A 389 -6.08 -15.82 -31.43
CA ASN A 389 -4.76 -16.31 -31.76
C ASN A 389 -4.65 -17.84 -31.58
N ILE A 390 -4.88 -18.58 -32.65
CA ILE A 390 -4.70 -20.05 -32.71
C ILE A 390 -3.23 -20.48 -32.58
N GLU A 391 -2.28 -19.54 -32.69
CA GLU A 391 -0.84 -19.79 -32.58
C GLU A 391 -0.25 -19.32 -31.24
N SER A 392 -1.09 -18.98 -30.25
CA SER A 392 -0.63 -18.50 -28.92
C SER A 392 -0.10 -19.63 -28.04
N TYR A 393 0.90 -20.37 -28.53
CA TYR A 393 1.50 -21.49 -27.83
C TYR A 393 2.86 -21.93 -28.35
N LYS A 394 3.43 -22.92 -27.66
CA LYS A 394 4.66 -23.57 -28.06
C LYS A 394 4.40 -24.96 -28.66
N SER A 395 4.81 -25.20 -29.91
CA SER A 395 4.70 -26.51 -30.55
C SER A 395 5.61 -27.56 -29.90
N GLY A 396 5.17 -28.82 -29.90
CA GLY A 396 5.94 -29.98 -29.44
C GLY A 396 5.21 -31.29 -29.75
N GLU A 397 5.89 -32.42 -29.53
CA GLU A 397 5.35 -33.76 -29.70
C GLU A 397 4.39 -34.18 -28.57
N LEU A 398 4.54 -33.58 -27.38
CA LEU A 398 3.70 -33.85 -26.22
C LEU A 398 3.24 -32.54 -25.56
N ILE A 399 1.94 -32.28 -25.68
CA ILE A 399 1.31 -31.10 -25.10
C ILE A 399 0.23 -31.55 -24.12
N TYR A 400 0.38 -31.17 -22.87
CA TYR A 400 -0.61 -31.35 -21.82
C TYR A 400 -1.58 -30.20 -21.79
N GLY A 401 -2.87 -30.49 -21.62
CA GLY A 401 -3.91 -29.49 -21.41
C GLY A 401 -4.54 -29.58 -20.03
N PHE A 402 -4.99 -28.43 -19.54
CA PHE A 402 -5.66 -28.32 -18.25
C PHE A 402 -7.03 -27.66 -18.45
N GLU A 403 -8.11 -28.28 -17.98
CA GLU A 403 -9.46 -27.71 -18.03
C GLU A 403 -9.75 -26.77 -16.86
N GLN A 404 -8.97 -26.89 -15.79
CA GLN A 404 -9.10 -26.04 -14.61
C GLN A 404 -7.78 -25.86 -13.85
N VAL A 405 -7.71 -24.77 -13.10
CA VAL A 405 -6.69 -24.49 -12.09
C VAL A 405 -7.32 -24.58 -10.70
N SER A 406 -6.58 -25.12 -9.75
CA SER A 406 -7.01 -25.22 -8.35
C SER A 406 -6.90 -23.85 -7.67
N ALA A 407 -7.54 -23.67 -6.52
CA ALA A 407 -7.35 -22.48 -5.70
C ALA A 407 -5.86 -22.30 -5.32
N ASP A 408 -5.39 -21.05 -5.32
CA ASP A 408 -3.99 -20.67 -5.04
C ASP A 408 -2.96 -21.42 -5.91
N SER A 409 -3.28 -21.62 -7.18
CA SER A 409 -2.36 -22.28 -8.12
C SER A 409 -1.79 -21.35 -9.17
N ILE A 410 -2.45 -20.23 -9.51
CA ILE A 410 -1.86 -19.24 -10.44
C ILE A 410 -0.85 -18.38 -9.67
N ILE A 411 0.39 -18.35 -10.16
CA ILE A 411 1.48 -17.55 -9.61
C ILE A 411 1.54 -16.19 -10.31
N ASN A 412 1.50 -16.18 -11.65
CA ASN A 412 1.56 -14.95 -12.44
C ASN A 412 1.02 -15.17 -13.86
N ILE A 413 0.75 -14.07 -14.57
CA ILE A 413 0.30 -14.07 -15.96
C ILE A 413 1.06 -13.01 -16.76
N PHE A 414 1.71 -13.44 -17.83
CA PHE A 414 2.49 -12.61 -18.74
C PHE A 414 1.87 -12.58 -20.14
N ASP A 415 1.91 -11.40 -20.74
CA ASP A 415 1.56 -11.11 -22.13
C ASP A 415 2.70 -11.47 -23.11
N GLY A 416 3.47 -12.52 -22.78
CA GLY A 416 4.64 -12.98 -23.50
C GLY A 416 5.37 -14.07 -22.71
N ASP A 417 6.64 -14.32 -23.08
CA ASP A 417 7.55 -15.18 -22.31
C ASP A 417 8.06 -14.41 -21.06
N GLY A 418 7.73 -14.91 -19.87
CA GLY A 418 8.15 -14.33 -18.60
C GLY A 418 9.59 -14.66 -18.19
N ASN A 419 10.34 -15.45 -18.99
CA ASN A 419 11.68 -15.96 -18.65
C ASN A 419 11.69 -16.64 -17.27
N THR A 420 10.63 -17.40 -17.01
CA THR A 420 10.31 -17.91 -15.68
C THR A 420 11.31 -18.99 -15.26
N LYS A 421 11.77 -18.93 -14.00
CA LYS A 421 12.61 -19.98 -13.40
C LYS A 421 11.76 -21.21 -13.07
N ASN A 422 12.39 -22.36 -12.95
CA ASN A 422 11.73 -23.62 -12.59
C ASN A 422 11.22 -23.71 -11.14
N MET A 423 11.45 -22.69 -10.30
CA MET A 423 11.26 -22.73 -8.84
C MET A 423 10.27 -21.69 -8.26
N TYR A 424 9.47 -21.04 -9.10
CA TYR A 424 8.46 -20.04 -8.69
C TYR A 424 7.28 -20.62 -7.90
N GLY A 425 7.08 -21.94 -7.85
CA GLY A 425 5.94 -22.58 -7.21
C GLY A 425 5.79 -22.34 -5.69
N LYS A 426 6.75 -21.65 -5.05
CA LYS A 426 6.68 -21.23 -3.63
C LYS A 426 6.41 -19.73 -3.46
N GLU A 427 6.44 -18.95 -4.53
CA GLU A 427 6.26 -17.51 -4.45
C GLU A 427 4.77 -17.16 -4.26
N ASP A 428 4.51 -16.00 -3.64
CA ASP A 428 3.17 -15.43 -3.59
C ASP A 428 2.73 -15.00 -4.99
N ALA A 429 1.42 -14.94 -5.22
CA ALA A 429 0.90 -14.51 -6.52
C ALA A 429 1.29 -13.07 -6.85
N GLY A 430 1.83 -12.86 -8.05
CA GLY A 430 2.18 -11.54 -8.60
C GLY A 430 1.02 -10.82 -9.29
N LEU A 431 -0.23 -11.12 -8.92
CA LEU A 431 -1.42 -10.63 -9.60
C LEU A 431 -1.99 -9.37 -8.91
N SER A 432 -1.98 -8.25 -9.63
CA SER A 432 -2.57 -6.97 -9.18
C SER A 432 -3.81 -6.55 -9.99
N ASN A 433 -4.00 -7.11 -11.18
CA ASN A 433 -5.06 -6.74 -12.11
C ASN A 433 -6.07 -7.89 -12.31
N GLN A 434 -7.31 -7.67 -11.89
CA GLN A 434 -8.42 -8.63 -12.03
C GLN A 434 -8.89 -8.89 -13.48
N ASN A 435 -8.44 -8.08 -14.45
CA ASN A 435 -8.80 -8.20 -15.86
C ASN A 435 -7.63 -8.71 -16.72
N ARG A 436 -6.60 -9.29 -16.10
CA ARG A 436 -5.39 -9.77 -16.78
C ARG A 436 -5.68 -10.78 -17.90
N LEU A 437 -6.75 -11.57 -17.79
CA LEU A 437 -7.18 -12.52 -18.83
C LEU A 437 -7.71 -11.85 -20.10
N ASP A 438 -8.29 -10.66 -20.01
CA ASP A 438 -8.75 -9.92 -21.20
C ASP A 438 -7.56 -9.39 -22.01
N GLU A 439 -6.46 -9.04 -21.33
CA GLU A 439 -5.21 -8.61 -21.95
C GLU A 439 -4.55 -9.76 -22.70
N ILE A 440 -4.38 -10.93 -22.06
CA ILE A 440 -3.77 -12.11 -22.70
C ILE A 440 -4.70 -12.87 -23.65
N SER A 441 -5.98 -12.49 -23.75
CA SER A 441 -6.87 -13.02 -24.80
C SER A 441 -6.54 -12.45 -26.17
N ARG A 442 -5.65 -11.46 -26.26
CA ARG A 442 -5.24 -10.81 -27.49
C ARG A 442 -3.80 -11.20 -27.88
N PRO A 443 -3.46 -11.14 -29.17
CA PRO A 443 -2.09 -11.32 -29.61
C PRO A 443 -1.24 -10.14 -29.12
N HIS A 444 -0.13 -10.43 -28.44
CA HIS A 444 0.87 -9.42 -28.13
C HIS A 444 1.80 -9.20 -29.33
N THR A 445 2.18 -7.95 -29.60
CA THR A 445 2.98 -7.57 -30.78
C THR A 445 4.41 -8.10 -30.75
N GLY A 446 4.96 -8.40 -29.56
CA GLY A 446 6.33 -8.90 -29.38
C GLY A 446 6.47 -10.39 -29.01
N GLY A 447 5.38 -11.10 -28.70
CA GLY A 447 5.41 -12.47 -28.16
C GLY A 447 4.85 -13.53 -29.12
N GLN A 448 5.36 -14.77 -29.05
CA GLN A 448 4.77 -15.92 -29.77
C GLN A 448 3.53 -16.46 -29.04
N TYR A 449 3.52 -16.43 -27.71
CA TYR A 449 2.45 -16.95 -26.86
C TYR A 449 2.36 -16.16 -25.55
N ASN A 450 1.19 -16.21 -24.90
CA ASN A 450 0.99 -15.67 -23.55
C ASN A 450 1.21 -16.77 -22.51
N GLU A 451 1.87 -16.44 -21.39
CA GLU A 451 2.26 -17.39 -20.35
C GLU A 451 1.41 -17.22 -19.09
N VAL A 452 0.88 -18.33 -18.58
CA VAL A 452 0.23 -18.46 -17.28
C VAL A 452 1.09 -19.40 -16.44
N LEU A 453 1.61 -18.87 -15.33
CA LEU A 453 2.42 -19.65 -14.40
C LEU A 453 1.56 -20.32 -13.36
N LEU A 454 1.74 -21.65 -13.24
CA LEU A 454 1.02 -22.46 -12.28
C LEU A 454 1.98 -23.12 -11.29
N ARG A 455 1.52 -23.32 -10.06
CA ARG A 455 2.14 -24.25 -9.13
C ARG A 455 2.00 -25.67 -9.68
N ARG A 456 3.11 -26.39 -9.81
CA ARG A 456 3.10 -27.80 -10.22
C ARG A 456 2.53 -28.70 -9.13
N TYR A 457 2.82 -28.39 -7.88
CA TYR A 457 2.42 -29.19 -6.73
C TYR A 457 1.42 -28.42 -5.87
N SER A 458 0.43 -29.14 -5.33
CA SER A 458 -0.43 -28.63 -4.25
C SER A 458 0.39 -28.37 -2.98
N GLU A 459 -0.22 -27.75 -1.97
CA GLU A 459 0.39 -27.60 -0.64
C GLU A 459 0.86 -28.94 -0.05
N ASN A 460 0.09 -30.01 -0.26
CA ASN A 460 0.43 -31.38 0.17
C ASN A 460 1.46 -32.12 -0.72
N GLY A 461 2.07 -31.43 -1.70
CA GLY A 461 3.06 -32.01 -2.60
C GLY A 461 2.50 -32.94 -3.68
N ILE A 462 1.19 -32.90 -3.95
CA ILE A 462 0.54 -33.70 -5.01
C ILE A 462 0.76 -32.98 -6.36
N PRO A 463 1.28 -33.66 -7.39
CA PRO A 463 1.50 -33.05 -8.70
C PRO A 463 0.19 -32.79 -9.43
N LYS A 464 0.15 -31.71 -10.21
CA LYS A 464 -0.96 -31.39 -11.11
C LYS A 464 -0.94 -32.31 -12.33
N ASN A 465 -2.00 -33.08 -12.50
CA ASN A 465 -2.18 -33.96 -13.66
C ASN A 465 -2.78 -33.20 -14.85
N PRO A 466 -2.48 -33.62 -16.09
CA PRO A 466 -3.19 -33.14 -17.28
C PRO A 466 -4.62 -33.69 -17.32
N ASP A 467 -5.53 -32.89 -17.86
CA ASP A 467 -6.94 -33.25 -18.04
C ASP A 467 -7.19 -33.82 -19.45
N TYR A 468 -6.34 -33.48 -20.41
CA TYR A 468 -6.33 -34.01 -21.79
C TYR A 468 -4.96 -33.83 -22.46
N ILE A 469 -4.72 -34.56 -23.53
CA ILE A 469 -3.55 -34.38 -24.42
C ILE A 469 -3.99 -33.55 -25.64
N ILE A 470 -3.16 -32.59 -26.06
CA ILE A 470 -3.43 -31.77 -27.26
C ILE A 470 -2.56 -32.26 -28.42
N THR A 471 -3.16 -32.44 -29.60
CA THR A 471 -2.46 -32.79 -30.85
C THR A 471 -2.92 -31.89 -32.00
N GLU A 472 -2.14 -31.85 -33.09
CA GLU A 472 -2.37 -30.94 -34.23
C GLU A 472 -2.47 -31.73 -35.54
N GLY A 473 -3.63 -32.35 -35.76
CA GLY A 473 -3.92 -33.16 -36.95
C GLY A 473 -3.55 -34.63 -36.79
N THR A 474 -2.33 -34.94 -36.35
CA THR A 474 -1.85 -36.33 -36.21
C THR A 474 -1.66 -36.70 -34.74
N VAL A 475 -2.26 -37.83 -34.33
CA VAL A 475 -2.09 -38.39 -32.99
C VAL A 475 -0.84 -39.30 -32.96
N SER A 476 0.17 -38.93 -32.17
CA SER A 476 1.42 -39.68 -32.03
C SER A 476 1.28 -40.87 -31.06
N GLU A 477 2.21 -41.85 -31.15
CA GLU A 477 2.26 -42.94 -30.17
C GLU A 477 2.52 -42.43 -28.74
N ILE A 478 3.34 -41.37 -28.61
CA ILE A 478 3.62 -40.71 -27.33
C ILE A 478 2.34 -40.13 -26.74
N ALA A 479 1.52 -39.42 -27.54
CA ALA A 479 0.24 -38.90 -27.10
C ALA A 479 -0.70 -40.03 -26.63
N LEU A 480 -0.81 -41.14 -27.38
CA LEU A 480 -1.63 -42.30 -26.99
C LEU A 480 -1.15 -42.96 -25.69
N LYS A 481 0.16 -43.10 -25.52
CA LYS A 481 0.76 -43.67 -24.31
C LYS A 481 0.45 -42.84 -23.08
N HIS A 482 0.61 -41.52 -23.16
CA HIS A 482 0.32 -40.59 -22.08
C HIS A 482 -1.18 -40.52 -21.78
N ALA A 483 -2.02 -40.40 -22.81
CA ALA A 483 -3.47 -40.44 -22.68
C ALA A 483 -3.96 -41.73 -22.01
N SER A 484 -3.42 -42.89 -22.41
CA SER A 484 -3.74 -44.18 -21.78
C SER A 484 -3.31 -44.26 -20.31
N PHE A 485 -2.15 -43.69 -19.95
CA PHE A 485 -1.65 -43.76 -18.58
C PHE A 485 -2.50 -42.91 -17.62
N PHE A 486 -2.80 -41.67 -18.02
CA PHE A 486 -3.61 -40.77 -17.19
C PHE A 486 -5.11 -41.08 -17.26
N ASN A 487 -5.54 -41.88 -18.24
CA ASN A 487 -6.93 -42.18 -18.59
C ASN A 487 -7.71 -40.90 -18.95
N ILE A 488 -7.16 -40.15 -19.91
CA ILE A 488 -7.67 -38.84 -20.35
C ILE A 488 -7.87 -38.81 -21.87
N PRO A 489 -8.78 -37.96 -22.39
CA PRO A 489 -8.99 -37.84 -23.83
C PRO A 489 -7.84 -37.15 -24.55
N ILE A 490 -7.88 -37.24 -25.88
CA ILE A 490 -7.04 -36.45 -26.79
C ILE A 490 -7.92 -35.42 -27.50
N ILE A 491 -7.50 -34.15 -27.48
CA ILE A 491 -8.08 -33.05 -28.25
C ILE A 491 -7.19 -32.82 -29.46
N ASN A 492 -7.70 -33.15 -30.65
CA ASN A 492 -6.99 -33.01 -31.91
C ASN A 492 -7.46 -31.77 -32.65
N ILE A 493 -6.59 -30.77 -32.82
CA ILE A 493 -6.93 -29.46 -33.34
C ILE A 493 -6.60 -29.38 -34.83
N ASN A 494 -7.61 -29.19 -35.69
CA ASN A 494 -7.39 -28.89 -37.11
C ASN A 494 -7.17 -27.39 -37.32
N LYS A 495 -5.92 -26.95 -37.18
CA LYS A 495 -5.53 -25.54 -37.31
C LYS A 495 -5.92 -24.87 -38.61
N ALA A 496 -5.89 -25.61 -39.73
CA ALA A 496 -6.17 -25.04 -41.04
C ALA A 496 -7.57 -24.42 -41.08
N VAL A 497 -8.55 -25.10 -40.47
CA VAL A 497 -9.94 -24.63 -40.38
C VAL A 497 -10.06 -23.35 -39.55
N TYR A 498 -9.35 -23.25 -38.42
CA TYR A 498 -9.37 -22.04 -37.59
C TYR A 498 -8.71 -20.84 -38.28
N LYS A 499 -7.59 -21.05 -38.98
CA LYS A 499 -6.94 -20.01 -39.77
C LYS A 499 -7.86 -19.50 -40.88
N GLU A 500 -8.52 -20.40 -41.59
CA GLU A 500 -9.46 -20.04 -42.66
C GLU A 500 -10.67 -19.26 -42.12
N LYS A 501 -11.24 -19.67 -40.98
CA LYS A 501 -12.32 -18.93 -40.30
C LYS A 501 -11.89 -17.53 -39.88
N MET A 502 -10.70 -17.40 -39.29
CA MET A 502 -10.15 -16.10 -38.86
C MET A 502 -9.93 -15.17 -40.05
N LYS A 503 -9.33 -15.69 -41.13
CA LYS A 503 -9.13 -14.96 -42.38
C LYS A 503 -10.46 -14.50 -42.98
N THR A 504 -11.44 -15.39 -43.10
CA THR A 504 -12.78 -15.09 -43.64
C THR A 504 -13.45 -13.98 -42.86
N ARG A 505 -13.45 -14.07 -41.51
CA ARG A 505 -14.05 -13.05 -40.65
C ARG A 505 -13.33 -11.71 -40.75
N GLY A 506 -12.00 -11.71 -40.82
CA GLY A 506 -11.23 -10.48 -40.99
C GLY A 506 -11.44 -9.82 -42.35
N GLU A 507 -11.58 -10.61 -43.42
CA GLU A 507 -11.96 -10.10 -44.75
C GLU A 507 -13.38 -9.50 -44.74
N GLU A 508 -14.35 -10.12 -44.08
CA GLU A 508 -15.69 -9.54 -43.87
C GLU A 508 -15.62 -8.19 -43.15
N LEU A 509 -14.85 -8.10 -42.06
CA LEU A 509 -14.67 -6.85 -41.32
C LEU A 509 -14.03 -5.78 -42.19
N LEU A 510 -12.96 -6.10 -42.92
CA LEU A 510 -12.28 -5.18 -43.83
C LEU A 510 -13.17 -4.68 -44.97
N ASN A 511 -14.03 -5.55 -45.51
CA ASN A 511 -14.99 -5.18 -46.54
C ASN A 511 -16.12 -4.31 -46.01
N SER A 512 -16.42 -4.41 -44.71
CA SER A 512 -17.42 -3.57 -44.05
C SER A 512 -16.90 -2.17 -43.67
N ILE A 513 -15.58 -1.92 -43.79
CA ILE A 513 -14.96 -0.63 -43.46
C ILE A 513 -14.99 0.28 -44.70
N ASP A 514 -15.71 1.39 -44.57
CA ASP A 514 -15.83 2.42 -45.61
C ASP A 514 -15.99 3.84 -45.02
N GLU A 515 -16.01 4.83 -45.90
CA GLU A 515 -16.11 6.26 -45.55
C GLU A 515 -17.40 6.64 -44.81
N ASN A 516 -18.46 5.83 -44.89
CA ASN A 516 -19.73 6.08 -44.22
C ASN A 516 -19.68 5.70 -42.74
N ASN A 517 -18.68 4.91 -42.32
CA ASN A 517 -18.55 4.56 -40.90
C ASN A 517 -18.22 5.78 -40.06
N THR A 518 -18.93 5.90 -38.93
CA THR A 518 -18.53 6.82 -37.86
C THR A 518 -17.24 6.34 -37.21
N TYR A 519 -16.51 7.23 -36.53
CA TYR A 519 -15.29 6.83 -35.82
C TYR A 519 -15.56 5.74 -34.77
N LEU A 520 -16.71 5.78 -34.09
CA LEU A 520 -17.08 4.76 -33.10
C LEU A 520 -17.30 3.38 -33.73
N GLU A 521 -18.00 3.32 -34.87
CA GLU A 521 -18.20 2.08 -35.62
C GLU A 521 -16.87 1.53 -36.14
N LEU A 522 -16.04 2.43 -36.70
CA LEU A 522 -14.72 2.08 -37.22
C LEU A 522 -13.82 1.53 -36.10
N SER A 523 -13.79 2.19 -34.95
CA SER A 523 -13.02 1.76 -33.78
C SER A 523 -13.47 0.39 -33.29
N GLN A 524 -14.77 0.11 -33.21
CA GLN A 524 -15.29 -1.21 -32.82
C GLN A 524 -14.88 -2.32 -33.80
N LYS A 525 -15.00 -2.06 -35.11
CA LYS A 525 -14.57 -3.02 -36.15
C LYS A 525 -13.06 -3.26 -36.10
N LEU A 526 -12.28 -2.21 -35.91
CA LEU A 526 -10.82 -2.31 -35.74
C LEU A 526 -10.45 -3.04 -34.46
N GLU A 527 -11.19 -2.90 -33.37
CA GLU A 527 -10.93 -3.66 -32.15
C GLU A 527 -11.14 -5.16 -32.33
N GLU A 528 -12.17 -5.58 -33.07
CA GLU A 528 -12.37 -6.98 -33.43
C GLU A 528 -11.27 -7.46 -34.38
N LEU A 529 -10.99 -6.70 -35.45
CA LEU A 529 -9.98 -7.06 -36.45
C LEU A 529 -8.59 -7.19 -35.82
N LEU A 530 -8.19 -6.23 -34.99
CA LEU A 530 -6.89 -6.20 -34.31
C LEU A 530 -6.85 -7.08 -33.06
N SER A 531 -7.92 -7.81 -32.74
CA SER A 531 -7.86 -8.94 -31.83
C SER A 531 -7.36 -10.21 -32.52
N MET A 532 -7.28 -10.25 -33.85
CA MET A 532 -6.84 -11.41 -34.62
C MET A 532 -5.37 -11.27 -35.03
N ASN A 533 -4.54 -12.24 -34.65
CA ASN A 533 -3.07 -12.19 -34.82
C ASN A 533 -2.61 -11.95 -36.27
N GLU A 534 -3.38 -12.44 -37.26
CA GLU A 534 -3.08 -12.26 -38.69
C GLU A 534 -3.09 -10.77 -39.11
N PHE A 535 -3.95 -9.96 -38.49
CA PHE A 535 -4.14 -8.55 -38.82
C PHE A 535 -3.35 -7.62 -37.90
N THR A 536 -3.32 -7.92 -36.59
CA THR A 536 -2.62 -7.08 -35.58
C THR A 536 -1.16 -6.82 -35.92
N ARG A 537 -0.45 -7.80 -36.49
CA ARG A 537 0.98 -7.67 -36.83
C ARG A 537 1.24 -6.85 -38.08
N LYS A 538 0.25 -6.71 -38.97
CA LYS A 538 0.36 -6.00 -40.24
C LYS A 538 -0.21 -4.57 -40.18
N TYR A 539 -1.09 -4.31 -39.22
CA TYR A 539 -1.71 -3.00 -39.05
C TYR A 539 -0.88 -2.08 -38.16
N SER A 540 -0.78 -0.82 -38.55
CA SER A 540 -0.21 0.25 -37.74
C SER A 540 -1.12 1.46 -37.74
N PHE A 541 -1.28 2.09 -36.57
CA PHE A 541 -1.93 3.39 -36.48
C PHE A 541 -0.99 4.47 -37.02
N LEU A 542 -1.53 5.38 -37.81
CA LEU A 542 -0.82 6.58 -38.25
C LEU A 542 -0.93 7.62 -37.13
N ASN A 543 0.05 7.61 -36.23
CA ASN A 543 0.00 8.40 -35.00
C ASN A 543 0.45 9.85 -35.19
N THR A 544 1.30 10.12 -36.17
CA THR A 544 1.92 11.44 -36.39
C THR A 544 1.41 12.08 -37.68
N ILE A 545 1.36 13.41 -37.71
CA ILE A 545 1.03 14.21 -38.90
C ILE A 545 1.69 15.59 -38.83
N GLY A 546 2.02 16.15 -39.99
CA GLY A 546 2.46 17.54 -40.17
C GLY A 546 3.89 17.68 -40.68
N ARG A 547 4.79 16.73 -40.39
CA ARG A 547 6.16 16.71 -40.94
C ARG A 547 6.23 15.88 -42.23
N ASN A 548 7.29 16.07 -42.99
CA ASN A 548 7.53 15.29 -44.22
C ASN A 548 7.67 13.79 -43.95
N ASP A 549 8.35 13.43 -42.86
CA ASP A 549 8.52 12.04 -42.45
C ASP A 549 7.21 11.41 -41.94
N ASP A 550 6.16 12.21 -41.72
CA ASP A 550 4.85 11.73 -41.29
C ASP A 550 3.94 11.39 -42.48
N VAL A 551 4.36 11.65 -43.73
CA VAL A 551 3.61 11.24 -44.92
C VAL A 551 3.53 9.71 -44.94
N PRO A 552 2.33 9.11 -44.86
CA PRO A 552 2.21 7.66 -44.80
C PRO A 552 2.79 7.02 -46.07
N THR A 553 3.79 6.17 -45.92
CA THR A 553 4.38 5.41 -47.03
C THR A 553 4.04 3.93 -46.90
N LEU A 554 3.51 3.36 -47.97
CA LEU A 554 3.32 1.92 -48.08
C LEU A 554 4.68 1.22 -48.24
N PRO A 555 4.94 0.09 -47.57
CA PRO A 555 6.17 -0.68 -47.76
C PRO A 555 6.36 -1.13 -49.22
N ASN A 556 7.62 -1.09 -49.69
CA ASN A 556 7.98 -1.64 -51.01
C ASN A 556 7.66 -3.14 -51.04
N ASN A 557 6.87 -3.58 -52.04
CA ASN A 557 6.35 -4.95 -52.19
C ASN A 557 5.28 -5.37 -51.14
N ALA A 558 4.46 -4.45 -50.66
CA ALA A 558 3.30 -4.78 -49.84
C ALA A 558 2.38 -5.80 -50.54
N ASP A 559 1.87 -6.77 -49.77
CA ASP A 559 0.83 -7.68 -50.26
C ASP A 559 -0.54 -6.99 -50.27
N VAL A 560 -1.52 -7.58 -50.96
CA VAL A 560 -2.88 -7.02 -51.10
C VAL A 560 -3.54 -6.73 -49.73
N LEU A 561 -3.28 -7.56 -48.73
CA LEU A 561 -3.81 -7.37 -47.38
C LEU A 561 -3.16 -6.14 -46.71
N THR A 562 -1.86 -5.98 -46.85
CA THR A 562 -1.09 -4.85 -46.30
C THR A 562 -1.51 -3.55 -46.96
N GLU A 563 -1.71 -3.55 -48.28
CA GLU A 563 -2.30 -2.41 -49.01
C GLU A 563 -3.67 -2.03 -48.47
N ARG A 564 -4.56 -3.02 -48.29
CA ARG A 564 -5.91 -2.76 -47.77
C ARG A 564 -5.87 -2.23 -46.33
N LEU A 565 -5.04 -2.81 -45.46
CA LEU A 565 -4.88 -2.35 -44.07
C LEU A 565 -4.31 -0.93 -44.01
N PHE A 566 -3.38 -0.58 -44.91
CA PHE A 566 -2.82 0.77 -45.00
C PHE A 566 -3.88 1.82 -45.37
N GLU A 567 -4.77 1.52 -46.32
CA GLU A 567 -5.90 2.42 -46.64
C GLU A 567 -6.89 2.54 -45.48
N VAL A 568 -7.12 1.45 -44.73
CA VAL A 568 -7.92 1.51 -43.49
C VAL A 568 -7.25 2.39 -42.44
N SER A 569 -5.92 2.32 -42.27
CA SER A 569 -5.19 3.19 -41.33
C SER A 569 -5.31 4.67 -41.69
N LYS A 570 -5.30 5.03 -42.98
CA LYS A 570 -5.53 6.41 -43.43
C LYS A 570 -6.95 6.89 -43.11
N LEU A 571 -7.94 6.05 -43.42
CA LEU A 571 -9.34 6.35 -43.11
C LEU A 571 -9.54 6.50 -41.60
N GLU A 572 -8.94 5.62 -40.79
CA GLU A 572 -8.97 5.72 -39.33
C GLU A 572 -8.37 7.02 -38.84
N GLN A 573 -7.19 7.41 -39.31
CA GLN A 573 -6.55 8.67 -38.91
C GLN A 573 -7.44 9.87 -39.23
N GLN A 574 -8.03 9.91 -40.44
CA GLN A 574 -8.94 10.98 -40.83
C GLN A 574 -10.18 11.04 -39.93
N LYS A 575 -10.88 9.90 -39.76
CA LYS A 575 -12.08 9.82 -38.90
C LYS A 575 -11.77 10.13 -37.45
N ARG A 576 -10.58 9.75 -36.96
CA ARG A 576 -10.11 10.07 -35.62
C ARG A 576 -9.94 11.57 -35.42
N LEU A 577 -9.33 12.26 -36.39
CA LEU A 577 -9.16 13.72 -36.35
C LEU A 577 -10.53 14.42 -36.38
N GLU A 578 -11.43 14.03 -37.28
CA GLU A 578 -12.81 14.55 -37.33
C GLU A 578 -13.55 14.34 -35.99
N PHE A 579 -13.39 13.16 -35.37
CA PHE A 579 -13.98 12.87 -34.07
C PHE A 579 -13.39 13.71 -32.94
N ILE A 580 -12.06 13.88 -32.87
CA ILE A 580 -11.40 14.69 -31.84
C ILE A 580 -11.86 16.14 -31.94
N GLU A 581 -11.96 16.69 -33.15
CA GLU A 581 -12.44 18.06 -33.36
C GLU A 581 -13.86 18.22 -32.81
N GLY A 582 -14.81 17.39 -33.25
CA GLY A 582 -16.19 17.46 -32.79
C GLY A 582 -16.33 17.20 -31.28
N LEU A 583 -15.52 16.29 -30.73
CA LEU A 583 -15.46 16.03 -29.29
C LEU A 583 -15.04 17.28 -28.52
N LEU A 584 -13.95 17.95 -28.94
CA LEU A 584 -13.45 19.15 -28.27
C LEU A 584 -14.43 20.31 -28.39
N GLU A 585 -15.02 20.55 -29.56
CA GLU A 585 -16.01 21.63 -29.74
C GLU A 585 -17.24 21.45 -28.85
N ASN A 586 -17.78 20.23 -28.80
CA ASN A 586 -18.93 19.91 -27.95
C ASN A 586 -18.55 20.01 -26.47
N TYR A 587 -17.42 19.43 -26.07
CA TYR A 587 -17.03 19.41 -24.66
C TYR A 587 -16.67 20.81 -24.15
N ILE A 588 -16.02 21.66 -24.95
CA ILE A 588 -15.82 23.08 -24.62
C ILE A 588 -17.17 23.77 -24.37
N SER A 589 -18.16 23.52 -25.22
CA SER A 589 -19.50 24.11 -25.09
C SER A 589 -20.19 23.65 -23.79
N ASP A 590 -20.06 22.38 -23.44
CA ASP A 590 -20.59 21.82 -22.19
C ASP A 590 -19.89 22.41 -20.95
N ILE A 591 -18.56 22.57 -21.01
CA ILE A 591 -17.78 23.21 -19.94
C ILE A 591 -18.19 24.66 -19.76
N GLU A 592 -18.31 25.42 -20.85
CA GLU A 592 -18.74 26.82 -20.81
C GLU A 592 -20.16 26.95 -20.25
N GLN A 593 -21.08 26.09 -20.66
CA GLN A 593 -22.45 26.08 -20.15
C GLN A 593 -22.51 25.71 -18.66
N ALA A 594 -21.80 24.66 -18.23
CA ALA A 594 -21.71 24.29 -16.82
C ALA A 594 -21.10 25.41 -15.97
N THR A 595 -20.10 26.12 -16.51
CA THR A 595 -19.48 27.28 -15.87
C THR A 595 -20.48 28.43 -15.68
N ARG A 596 -21.32 28.73 -16.69
CA ARG A 596 -22.40 29.73 -16.58
C ARG A 596 -23.44 29.34 -15.53
N GLU A 597 -23.69 28.04 -15.38
CA GLU A 597 -24.60 27.49 -14.36
C GLU A 597 -23.96 27.34 -12.96
N ASN A 598 -22.70 27.74 -12.80
CA ASN A 598 -21.91 27.55 -11.57
C ASN A 598 -21.85 26.08 -11.11
N LYS A 599 -21.70 25.16 -12.07
CA LYS A 599 -21.56 23.71 -11.85
C LYS A 599 -20.25 23.21 -12.46
N LEU A 600 -19.75 22.11 -11.94
CA LEU A 600 -18.66 21.38 -12.58
C LEU A 600 -19.16 20.71 -13.86
N ALA A 601 -18.37 20.84 -14.93
CA ALA A 601 -18.67 20.19 -16.19
C ALA A 601 -18.69 18.66 -16.03
N PRO A 602 -19.67 17.95 -16.62
CA PRO A 602 -19.62 16.50 -16.71
C PRO A 602 -18.45 16.08 -17.60
N ARG A 603 -17.95 14.86 -17.43
CA ARG A 603 -16.96 14.29 -18.35
C ARG A 603 -17.61 14.05 -19.72
N PRO A 604 -16.88 14.17 -20.85
CA PRO A 604 -17.44 13.92 -22.17
C PRO A 604 -18.03 12.52 -22.27
N ASP A 605 -19.24 12.45 -22.84
CA ASP A 605 -19.88 11.20 -23.17
C ASP A 605 -18.99 10.42 -24.17
N GLN A 606 -18.93 9.10 -24.05
CA GLN A 606 -18.19 8.17 -24.92
C GLN A 606 -16.66 8.08 -24.71
N VAL A 607 -16.03 9.01 -23.96
CA VAL A 607 -14.56 9.01 -23.75
C VAL A 607 -14.21 8.77 -22.28
N LYS A 608 -13.52 7.65 -22.02
CA LYS A 608 -13.02 7.21 -20.71
C LYS A 608 -11.85 8.03 -20.19
N ASP A 609 -10.86 8.23 -21.02
CA ASP A 609 -9.64 8.93 -20.64
C ASP A 609 -9.32 9.91 -21.76
N LEU A 610 -9.02 11.16 -21.43
CA LEU A 610 -8.60 12.19 -22.37
C LEU A 610 -7.38 12.89 -21.77
N SER A 611 -6.28 12.88 -22.50
CA SER A 611 -5.03 13.53 -22.13
C SER A 611 -4.53 14.33 -23.32
N ILE A 612 -4.29 15.62 -23.10
CA ILE A 612 -3.87 16.54 -24.15
C ILE A 612 -2.67 17.34 -23.66
N GLN A 613 -1.70 17.50 -24.54
CA GLN A 613 -0.49 18.28 -24.33
C GLN A 613 -0.28 19.21 -25.52
N VAL A 614 0.08 20.46 -25.26
CA VAL A 614 0.60 21.39 -26.27
C VAL A 614 2.03 21.72 -25.90
N PHE A 615 2.97 21.47 -26.80
CA PHE A 615 4.38 21.81 -26.60
C PHE A 615 4.77 23.01 -27.46
N ASP A 616 5.30 24.04 -26.80
CA ASP A 616 5.96 25.18 -27.43
C ASP A 616 7.48 24.94 -27.41
N ALA A 617 8.05 24.63 -28.58
CA ALA A 617 9.47 24.33 -28.74
C ALA A 617 10.35 25.56 -28.54
N ARG A 618 9.83 26.77 -28.77
CA ARG A 618 10.57 28.03 -28.60
C ARG A 618 10.78 28.35 -27.12
N GLN A 619 9.78 28.07 -26.30
CA GLN A 619 9.81 28.37 -24.86
C GLN A 619 10.17 27.16 -24.00
N LEU A 620 10.19 25.96 -24.58
CA LEU A 620 10.31 24.68 -23.87
C LEU A 620 9.22 24.52 -22.81
N ILE A 621 7.97 24.83 -23.19
CA ILE A 621 6.82 24.77 -22.30
C ILE A 621 5.85 23.69 -22.79
N SER A 622 5.60 22.71 -21.92
CA SER A 622 4.52 21.74 -22.05
C SER A 622 3.29 22.24 -21.29
N SER A 623 2.23 22.56 -22.03
CA SER A 623 0.94 22.98 -21.50
C SER A 623 -0.02 21.79 -21.43
N TYR A 624 -0.65 21.61 -20.27
CA TYR A 624 -1.67 20.60 -20.00
C TYR A 624 -2.97 21.29 -19.55
N GLU A 625 -4.05 20.53 -19.36
CA GLU A 625 -5.36 21.09 -18.97
C GLU A 625 -5.32 21.92 -17.67
N ASP A 626 -4.46 21.56 -16.71
CA ASP A 626 -4.40 22.16 -15.38
C ASP A 626 -3.12 22.96 -15.10
N VAL A 627 -2.08 22.79 -15.92
CA VAL A 627 -0.74 23.33 -15.62
C VAL A 627 0.12 23.54 -16.85
N ASP A 628 0.99 24.55 -16.79
CA ASP A 628 2.07 24.76 -17.75
C ASP A 628 3.40 24.43 -17.07
N LYS A 629 4.23 23.61 -17.72
CA LYS A 629 5.50 23.10 -17.18
C LYS A 629 6.64 23.42 -18.12
N TYR A 630 7.73 23.93 -17.58
CA TYR A 630 8.99 23.97 -18.29
C TYR A 630 9.50 22.53 -18.49
N ASP A 631 9.88 22.17 -19.71
CA ASP A 631 10.23 20.82 -20.13
C ASP A 631 11.56 20.84 -20.89
N ASP A 632 12.66 20.74 -20.15
CA ASP A 632 14.03 20.69 -20.69
C ASP A 632 14.41 19.30 -21.23
N THR A 633 13.59 18.30 -20.94
CA THR A 633 13.80 16.91 -21.35
C THR A 633 13.36 16.65 -22.78
N GLN A 634 12.39 17.43 -23.29
CA GLN A 634 11.98 17.34 -24.69
C GLN A 634 12.99 17.97 -25.64
N SER A 635 13.38 17.20 -26.64
CA SER A 635 14.32 17.62 -27.70
C SER A 635 13.62 17.87 -29.04
N SER A 636 12.30 18.10 -29.05
CA SER A 636 11.55 18.38 -30.29
C SER A 636 11.92 19.75 -30.83
N ALA A 637 12.27 19.81 -32.11
CA ALA A 637 12.50 21.05 -32.84
C ALA A 637 11.20 21.71 -33.35
N PHE A 638 10.05 21.05 -33.13
CA PHE A 638 8.74 21.49 -33.62
C PHE A 638 7.78 21.69 -32.46
N ASN A 639 6.88 22.67 -32.61
CA ASN A 639 5.68 22.71 -31.79
C ASN A 639 4.80 21.51 -32.13
N PHE A 640 4.06 21.00 -31.15
CA PHE A 640 3.09 19.96 -31.41
C PHE A 640 1.91 19.98 -30.44
N VAL A 641 0.80 19.41 -30.91
CA VAL A 641 -0.34 19.03 -30.09
C VAL A 641 -0.37 17.51 -30.01
N LYS A 642 -0.35 16.97 -28.80
CA LYS A 642 -0.45 15.54 -28.54
C LYS A 642 -1.77 15.25 -27.85
N ILE A 643 -2.55 14.35 -28.41
CA ILE A 643 -3.88 13.95 -27.93
C ILE A 643 -3.89 12.44 -27.79
N LEU A 644 -4.23 11.98 -26.59
CA LEU A 644 -4.45 10.58 -26.25
C LEU A 644 -5.84 10.46 -25.67
N PHE A 645 -6.65 9.56 -26.22
CA PHE A 645 -7.95 9.27 -25.63
C PHE A 645 -8.28 7.79 -25.67
N LYS A 646 -9.18 7.37 -24.78
CA LYS A 646 -9.72 6.00 -24.72
C LYS A 646 -11.24 6.08 -24.72
N LEU A 647 -11.91 5.30 -25.57
CA LEU A 647 -13.38 5.22 -25.58
C LEU A 647 -13.90 4.44 -24.36
N GLU A 648 -15.13 4.70 -23.92
CA GLU A 648 -15.76 4.05 -22.74
C GLU A 648 -15.72 2.52 -22.79
N ASN A 649 -16.02 1.96 -23.97
CA ASN A 649 -15.98 0.51 -24.22
C ASN A 649 -14.74 0.09 -25.01
N GLY A 650 -13.82 1.03 -25.27
CA GLY A 650 -12.65 0.81 -26.09
C GLY A 650 -11.48 0.27 -25.29
N LEU A 651 -10.73 -0.64 -25.91
CA LEU A 651 -9.48 -1.18 -25.39
C LEU A 651 -8.25 -0.49 -26.01
N GLN A 652 -8.42 0.18 -27.15
CA GLN A 652 -7.36 0.96 -27.79
C GLN A 652 -7.30 2.38 -27.20
N ALA A 653 -6.08 2.92 -27.12
CA ALA A 653 -5.81 4.30 -26.75
C ALA A 653 -4.88 4.92 -27.81
N PRO A 654 -5.41 5.28 -29.00
CA PRO A 654 -4.58 5.79 -30.09
C PRO A 654 -3.95 7.13 -29.70
N GLU A 655 -2.64 7.23 -29.89
CA GLU A 655 -1.89 8.47 -29.71
C GLU A 655 -1.91 9.26 -31.02
N THR A 656 -2.27 10.54 -30.95
CA THR A 656 -2.24 11.45 -32.11
C THR A 656 -1.32 12.61 -31.80
N ILE A 657 -0.28 12.80 -32.61
CA ILE A 657 0.68 13.92 -32.50
C ILE A 657 0.61 14.74 -33.78
N ILE A 658 0.26 16.01 -33.64
CA ILE A 658 0.06 16.96 -34.72
C ILE A 658 1.18 18.00 -34.62
N TYR A 659 2.10 17.99 -35.57
CA TYR A 659 3.24 18.90 -35.61
C TYR A 659 2.92 20.18 -36.37
N ASP A 660 3.51 21.29 -35.93
CA ASP A 660 3.62 22.51 -36.71
C ASP A 660 4.74 22.35 -37.74
N GLY A 661 4.47 21.62 -38.81
CA GLY A 661 5.47 21.22 -39.80
C GLY A 661 6.25 22.39 -40.40
N GLU A 662 5.59 23.52 -40.67
CA GLU A 662 6.19 24.68 -41.33
C GLU A 662 7.11 25.52 -40.41
N ASN A 663 7.05 25.33 -39.08
CA ASN A 663 7.82 26.13 -38.11
C ASN A 663 8.83 25.28 -37.35
N TYR A 664 10.10 25.39 -37.75
CA TYR A 664 11.23 24.68 -37.16
C TYR A 664 12.10 25.56 -36.24
N PHE A 665 12.51 25.03 -35.09
CA PHE A 665 13.37 25.69 -34.11
C PHE A 665 14.68 24.92 -33.89
N ASN A 666 15.83 25.55 -34.18
CA ASN A 666 17.14 24.93 -33.96
C ASN A 666 17.59 25.02 -32.49
N ARG A 667 17.95 23.88 -31.88
CA ARG A 667 18.41 23.77 -30.48
C ARG A 667 19.80 24.39 -30.24
N GLU A 668 20.65 24.55 -31.27
CA GLU A 668 21.93 25.28 -31.16
C GLU A 668 21.76 26.81 -31.32
N GLY A 669 20.56 27.25 -31.72
CA GLY A 669 20.19 28.64 -31.96
C GLY A 669 19.44 29.30 -30.80
N THR A 670 19.36 28.73 -29.60
CA THR A 670 18.61 29.36 -28.48
C THR A 670 19.18 30.70 -28.00
N ILE A 671 20.25 31.21 -28.64
CA ILE A 671 20.78 32.57 -28.47
C ILE A 671 20.59 33.45 -29.73
N ARG A 672 20.12 32.92 -30.87
CA ARG A 672 19.82 33.69 -32.09
C ARG A 672 18.48 33.27 -32.69
N ASN A 673 17.56 34.23 -32.81
CA ASN A 673 16.22 34.15 -33.42
C ASN A 673 16.22 33.78 -34.93
N ASP A 674 17.13 32.92 -35.38
CA ASP A 674 17.29 32.60 -36.79
C ASP A 674 16.33 31.45 -37.14
N GLN A 675 15.14 31.80 -37.64
CA GLN A 675 14.29 30.88 -38.40
C GLN A 675 15.09 30.42 -39.63
N ILE A 676 15.33 29.12 -39.77
CA ILE A 676 15.99 28.56 -40.96
C ILE A 676 14.91 28.41 -42.06
N GLU A 677 15.23 28.82 -43.30
CA GLU A 677 14.30 28.65 -44.42
C GLU A 677 14.06 27.16 -44.75
N PRO A 678 12.81 26.73 -45.04
CA PRO A 678 12.41 25.32 -45.25
C PRO A 678 12.93 24.65 -46.54
N LYS A 679 14.07 25.09 -47.09
CA LYS A 679 14.47 24.73 -48.47
C LYS A 679 15.02 23.32 -48.65
N GLU A 680 15.19 22.53 -47.59
CA GLU A 680 15.69 21.14 -47.67
C GLU A 680 14.62 20.08 -47.36
N PHE A 681 13.39 20.47 -47.03
CA PHE A 681 12.36 19.58 -46.52
C PHE A 681 11.00 19.89 -47.20
N GLY A 682 10.66 19.20 -48.29
CA GLY A 682 9.41 19.43 -49.03
C GLY A 682 8.18 18.70 -48.45
N GLN A 683 6.99 19.32 -48.57
CA GLN A 683 5.63 18.88 -48.14
C GLN A 683 5.28 18.96 -46.63
N GLU A 684 5.81 19.95 -45.93
CA GLU A 684 5.41 20.21 -44.54
C GLU A 684 3.98 20.80 -44.52
N ASP A 685 3.13 20.36 -43.58
CA ASP A 685 1.73 20.80 -43.49
C ASP A 685 1.35 21.17 -42.05
N SER A 686 1.26 22.48 -41.78
CA SER A 686 0.77 23.01 -40.50
C SER A 686 -0.75 23.18 -40.46
N SER A 687 -1.52 22.75 -41.46
CA SER A 687 -2.97 22.96 -41.53
C SER A 687 -3.70 22.34 -40.34
N PHE A 688 -3.37 21.09 -40.00
CA PHE A 688 -3.91 20.41 -38.82
C PHE A 688 -3.48 21.09 -37.52
N TYR A 689 -2.22 21.50 -37.40
CA TYR A 689 -1.73 22.20 -36.20
C TYR A 689 -2.47 23.53 -35.98
N ARG A 690 -2.57 24.36 -37.03
CA ARG A 690 -3.28 25.65 -37.02
C ARG A 690 -4.77 25.50 -36.71
N LYS A 691 -5.34 24.32 -36.96
CA LYS A 691 -6.72 23.97 -36.64
C LYS A 691 -6.89 23.51 -35.19
N PHE A 692 -6.05 22.57 -34.73
CA PHE A 692 -6.22 21.95 -33.41
C PHE A 692 -5.62 22.76 -32.27
N GLU A 693 -4.52 23.48 -32.46
CA GLU A 693 -3.86 24.21 -31.37
C GLU A 693 -4.76 25.28 -30.74
N PRO A 694 -5.43 26.15 -31.51
CA PRO A 694 -6.33 27.15 -30.92
C PRO A 694 -7.52 26.51 -30.21
N LEU A 695 -8.04 25.40 -30.75
CA LEU A 695 -9.15 24.66 -30.16
C LEU A 695 -8.75 24.05 -28.81
N VAL A 696 -7.55 23.44 -28.74
CA VAL A 696 -7.01 22.88 -27.49
C VAL A 696 -6.70 23.98 -26.46
N ARG A 697 -6.18 25.14 -26.88
CA ARG A 697 -5.98 26.27 -25.96
C ARG A 697 -7.29 26.75 -25.37
N ARG A 698 -8.34 26.88 -26.19
CA ARG A 698 -9.68 27.23 -25.71
C ARG A 698 -10.23 26.18 -24.73
N TYR A 699 -9.98 24.89 -24.98
CA TYR A 699 -10.30 23.82 -24.04
C TYR A 699 -9.60 24.01 -22.68
N PHE A 700 -8.28 24.24 -22.68
CA PHE A 700 -7.53 24.48 -21.44
C PHE A 700 -8.06 25.70 -20.68
N GLU A 701 -8.36 26.80 -21.36
CA GLU A 701 -8.93 28.00 -20.73
C GLU A 701 -10.29 27.72 -20.11
N ALA A 702 -11.23 27.13 -20.86
CA ALA A 702 -12.56 26.79 -20.38
C ALA A 702 -12.51 25.83 -19.18
N TYR A 703 -11.65 24.81 -19.24
CA TYR A 703 -11.48 23.83 -18.17
C TYR A 703 -10.91 24.47 -16.89
N ARG A 704 -9.86 25.30 -17.02
CA ARG A 704 -9.25 26.02 -15.87
C ARG A 704 -10.26 26.94 -15.21
N GLU A 705 -11.07 27.67 -15.98
CA GLU A 705 -12.14 28.52 -15.42
C GLU A 705 -13.20 27.70 -14.69
N ASN A 706 -13.68 26.59 -15.27
CA ASN A 706 -14.67 25.72 -14.61
C ASN A 706 -14.13 25.14 -13.29
N ARG A 707 -12.85 24.72 -13.26
CA ARG A 707 -12.21 24.17 -12.05
C ARG A 707 -12.06 25.19 -10.92
N LYS A 708 -12.07 26.51 -11.18
CA LYS A 708 -12.07 27.52 -10.11
C LYS A 708 -13.35 27.49 -9.27
N ILE A 709 -14.46 26.96 -9.79
CA ILE A 709 -15.71 26.76 -9.04
C ILE A 709 -15.47 25.81 -7.86
N ASN A 710 -14.62 24.79 -8.04
CA ASN A 710 -14.25 23.82 -7.00
C ASN A 710 -13.32 24.38 -5.91
N LYS A 711 -12.75 25.58 -6.12
CA LYS A 711 -11.91 26.28 -5.12
C LYS A 711 -12.69 27.36 -4.36
N ARG A 712 -13.94 27.63 -4.74
CA ARG A 712 -14.82 28.66 -4.12
C ARG A 712 -15.93 28.08 -3.26
N ASN A 713 -16.16 26.77 -3.33
CA ASN A 713 -16.93 25.97 -2.36
C ASN A 713 -15.96 25.15 -1.51
#